data_AF-A0A3A8NPQ6-F1
#
_entry.id   AF-A0A3A8NPQ6-F1
#
_cell.length_a   1.000
_cell.length_b   1.000
_cell.length_c   1.000
_cell.angle_alpha   90.00
_cell.angle_beta   90.00
_cell.angle_gamma   90.00
#
_symmetry.space_group_name_H-M   'P 1'
#
loop_
_entity.id
_entity.type
_entity.pdbx_description
1 polymer ?
#
loop_
_entity_poly.entity_id
_entity_poly.type
_entity_poly.pdbx_seq_one_letter_code
_entity_poly.pdbx_strand_id
1 'polypeptide(L)'
;MVKITRSPAPKLSQISKVDVPVTKAPATAVPSRAPSAASSMAAPVAAGKKAPSQQKVEQQVAALPEGATRQALMQVLSGALPASVVATAAEAIAGFSPAQQKELSALLSKAGLSAKASPRADAGAERAFLFKAIASGAKGATLKRLAEQIRGRPPTNQAFSFNPMSVMSTKRTANASPADAAAAKLKAAMDDIWGTDEAAVHEVLEGLDPALLPQVAERYEKLTSTPLREALDLELEGPDLKRALAALGRTVLAAPTGPAQAPAKTAAAAPVQAPAKAAATARTSAPDVQKNLDALQVTSKDEGVIKRGNAVEFNDIIPSNIARWKPSKVEIYTPLKKAVEARVKAHAAVAKATTEPAKQAAQAKLAAADAQVAAQGEKVKAWMKEHIGSNPGLLQADKAVKVAGDRVAALEKRHAKAKVPKDATQAEMLKQTQKADLDAAKAKLTEAQTHQKTLKDGLLARVAAYTPMVDVQQTRTDVTVGDTTVRMRDGRETAYTNSWSAVDGGAIEGDPVDNIATQLEKSGISEDRQKILASVSAREGTFSKVNTWDTGRVSWGFTQWTLGKDGNGTLADFMRDLKKDDPAQYEKHFGKYGLDIDSKGVVLTRGDGTVLKGLEAAEAIRTDVKLAAVFMAAGADPAMQQAQVHFASEGKISSIRNVQVPVVGKNAEGQPVKAKLQLKDVITSEYGNALMVDLAVNAGSGRRVAVAALEQYVKDKGVDPAKVKEWGPDAQKFVIKALEGASRRERVTFYSESGYSKEPDTFTD
;
A
#
# COMPACT_ATOMS: atom_id res chain seq x y z
N MET A 1 -2.52 56.73 21.43
CA MET A 1 -2.75 57.33 20.09
C MET A 1 -1.45 57.27 19.30
N VAL A 2 -1.32 56.28 18.41
CA VAL A 2 -0.12 56.08 17.57
C VAL A 2 -0.58 56.06 16.11
N LYS A 3 -0.01 56.97 15.31
CA LYS A 3 -0.35 57.25 13.91
C LYS A 3 0.30 56.17 13.01
N ILE A 4 -0.52 55.41 12.29
CA ILE A 4 -0.06 54.46 11.26
C ILE A 4 -0.24 55.13 9.90
N THR A 5 0.86 55.47 9.24
CA THR A 5 0.88 55.97 7.85
C THR A 5 0.87 54.82 6.86
N ARG A 6 -0.13 54.80 5.96
CA ARG A 6 -0.27 53.85 4.84
C ARG A 6 0.59 54.27 3.65
N SER A 7 1.27 53.30 3.03
CA SER A 7 1.97 53.46 1.74
C SER A 7 0.98 53.53 0.56
N PRO A 8 1.27 54.29 -0.52
CA PRO A 8 0.40 54.43 -1.68
C PRO A 8 0.52 53.28 -2.69
N ALA A 9 -0.59 53.01 -3.37
CA ALA A 9 -0.76 51.97 -4.39
C ALA A 9 0.02 52.23 -5.69
N PRO A 10 0.39 51.18 -6.47
CA PRO A 10 1.11 51.34 -7.73
C PRO A 10 0.19 51.80 -8.88
N LYS A 11 0.75 52.71 -9.70
CA LYS A 11 0.12 53.30 -10.89
C LYS A 11 -0.01 52.29 -12.04
N LEU A 12 -1.17 52.32 -12.69
CA LEU A 12 -1.47 51.66 -13.96
C LEU A 12 -0.74 52.34 -15.12
N SER A 13 0.07 51.59 -15.86
CA SER A 13 0.73 52.04 -17.09
C SER A 13 -0.18 51.85 -18.29
N GLN A 14 -0.33 52.92 -19.07
CA GLN A 14 -1.14 53.03 -20.28
C GLN A 14 -0.65 52.11 -21.41
N ILE A 15 -1.64 51.59 -22.15
CA ILE A 15 -1.50 50.81 -23.38
C ILE A 15 -1.26 51.77 -24.54
N SER A 16 -0.10 51.65 -25.20
CA SER A 16 0.15 52.29 -26.49
C SER A 16 -0.18 51.33 -27.63
N LYS A 17 -1.09 51.78 -28.49
CA LYS A 17 -1.41 51.21 -29.81
C LYS A 17 -0.17 51.29 -30.71
N VAL A 18 0.10 50.24 -31.48
CA VAL A 18 0.99 50.30 -32.65
C VAL A 18 0.34 49.55 -33.81
N ASP A 19 0.37 50.22 -34.95
CA ASP A 19 -0.30 49.93 -36.21
C ASP A 19 0.26 48.72 -36.97
N VAL A 20 -0.64 48.16 -37.77
CA VAL A 20 -0.42 47.14 -38.80
C VAL A 20 0.20 47.77 -40.04
N PRO A 21 1.06 47.04 -40.77
CA PRO A 21 0.98 47.12 -42.22
C PRO A 21 0.80 45.74 -42.88
N VAL A 22 -0.19 45.74 -43.78
CA VAL A 22 -0.49 44.74 -44.79
C VAL A 22 0.56 44.84 -45.90
N THR A 23 1.18 43.73 -46.31
CA THR A 23 1.69 43.58 -47.68
C THR A 23 1.62 42.15 -48.21
N LYS A 24 1.23 42.10 -49.49
CA LYS A 24 0.91 41.00 -50.40
C LYS A 24 1.99 39.92 -50.58
N ALA A 25 1.50 38.72 -50.94
CA ALA A 25 2.22 37.61 -51.56
C ALA A 25 2.79 37.94 -52.96
N PRO A 26 3.78 37.15 -53.42
CA PRO A 26 3.58 36.46 -54.70
C PRO A 26 4.01 34.98 -54.68
N ALA A 27 3.55 34.26 -55.70
CA ALA A 27 3.66 32.82 -55.93
C ALA A 27 4.91 32.41 -56.74
N THR A 28 5.11 31.08 -56.81
CA THR A 28 6.02 30.29 -57.69
C THR A 28 7.51 30.32 -57.27
N ALA A 29 8.31 29.26 -57.30
CA ALA A 29 8.27 27.99 -58.04
C ALA A 29 9.02 26.87 -57.27
N VAL A 30 8.65 25.62 -57.59
CA VAL A 30 9.28 24.38 -57.10
C VAL A 30 10.51 24.05 -57.95
N PRO A 31 11.64 23.63 -57.37
CA PRO A 31 12.58 22.76 -58.07
C PRO A 31 12.62 21.37 -57.43
N SER A 32 12.30 20.39 -58.26
CA SER A 32 12.57 18.97 -58.10
C SER A 32 14.06 18.72 -57.80
N ARG A 33 14.37 18.06 -56.69
CA ARG A 33 15.71 17.54 -56.40
C ARG A 33 15.68 16.01 -56.42
N ALA A 34 16.47 15.45 -57.33
CA ALA A 34 16.75 14.03 -57.48
C ALA A 34 17.44 13.45 -56.22
N PRO A 35 17.26 12.15 -55.93
CA PRO A 35 17.81 11.52 -54.74
C PRO A 35 19.29 11.21 -54.92
N SER A 36 20.14 11.73 -54.02
CA SER A 36 21.55 11.35 -53.94
C SER A 36 21.71 10.10 -53.07
N ALA A 37 22.59 9.22 -53.55
CA ALA A 37 22.83 7.86 -53.12
C ALA A 37 23.39 7.65 -51.70
N ALA A 38 23.15 6.42 -51.25
CA ALA A 38 24.04 5.55 -50.45
C ALA A 38 24.44 6.01 -49.04
N SER A 39 23.60 5.64 -48.05
CA SER A 39 24.10 5.15 -46.77
C SER A 39 24.02 3.62 -46.75
N SER A 40 25.15 3.01 -46.44
CA SER A 40 25.41 1.58 -46.39
C SER A 40 24.37 0.81 -45.57
N MET A 41 23.59 -0.03 -46.24
CA MET A 41 22.82 -1.10 -45.60
C MET A 41 23.82 -2.07 -44.97
N ALA A 42 23.80 -2.16 -43.64
CA ALA A 42 24.35 -3.32 -42.95
C ALA A 42 23.61 -4.57 -43.47
N ALA A 43 24.37 -5.57 -43.91
CA ALA A 43 23.81 -6.85 -44.32
C ALA A 43 22.92 -7.43 -43.21
N PRO A 44 21.79 -8.07 -43.53
CA PRO A 44 20.99 -8.75 -42.53
C PRO A 44 21.85 -9.82 -41.87
N VAL A 45 22.07 -9.66 -40.57
CA VAL A 45 22.68 -10.71 -39.74
C VAL A 45 21.83 -11.97 -39.94
N ALA A 46 22.44 -13.03 -40.47
CA ALA A 46 21.77 -14.30 -40.65
C ALA A 46 21.14 -14.72 -39.32
N ALA A 47 19.81 -14.89 -39.30
CA ALA A 47 19.10 -15.37 -38.14
C ALA A 47 19.72 -16.72 -37.74
N GLY A 48 20.30 -16.77 -36.53
CA GLY A 48 20.87 -18.00 -35.99
C GLY A 48 19.84 -19.13 -36.01
N LYS A 49 20.29 -20.39 -36.08
CA LYS A 49 19.40 -21.56 -36.07
C LYS A 49 18.42 -21.45 -34.90
N LYS A 50 17.13 -21.31 -35.22
CA LYS A 50 16.04 -21.28 -34.22
C LYS A 50 16.09 -22.55 -33.37
N ALA A 51 15.73 -22.45 -32.08
CA ALA A 51 15.68 -23.59 -31.18
C ALA A 51 14.70 -24.68 -31.71
N PRO A 52 15.00 -25.99 -31.57
CA PRO A 52 14.12 -27.07 -32.02
C PRO A 52 12.67 -26.98 -31.49
N SER A 53 12.51 -26.47 -30.26
CA SER A 53 11.19 -26.22 -29.66
C SER A 53 10.40 -25.15 -30.41
N GLN A 54 11.05 -24.10 -30.89
CA GLN A 54 10.40 -23.04 -31.68
C GLN A 54 9.99 -23.55 -33.06
N GLN A 55 10.81 -24.37 -33.72
CA GLN A 55 10.47 -24.99 -35.01
C GLN A 55 9.24 -25.92 -34.92
N LYS A 56 9.15 -26.71 -33.84
CA LYS A 56 7.99 -27.59 -33.59
C LYS A 56 6.70 -26.79 -33.41
N VAL A 57 6.77 -25.66 -32.69
CA VAL A 57 5.61 -24.78 -32.49
C VAL A 57 5.22 -24.04 -33.78
N GLU A 58 6.20 -23.61 -34.58
CA GLU A 58 5.94 -23.04 -35.91
C GLU A 58 5.22 -24.04 -36.83
N GLN A 59 5.59 -25.32 -36.81
CA GLN A 59 4.88 -26.38 -37.53
C GLN A 59 3.45 -26.59 -37.03
N GLN A 60 3.23 -26.57 -35.71
CA GLN A 60 1.89 -26.69 -35.12
C GLN A 60 0.99 -25.51 -35.47
N VAL A 61 1.53 -24.28 -35.44
CA VAL A 61 0.79 -23.08 -35.86
C VAL A 61 0.53 -23.09 -37.37
N ALA A 62 1.46 -23.62 -38.17
CA ALA A 62 1.29 -23.75 -39.61
C ALA A 62 0.20 -24.76 -40.03
N ALA A 63 -0.11 -25.74 -39.19
CA ALA A 63 -1.18 -26.71 -39.41
C ALA A 63 -2.59 -26.14 -39.17
N LEU A 64 -2.71 -24.95 -38.56
CA LEU A 64 -4.00 -24.27 -38.43
C LEU A 64 -4.47 -23.71 -39.79
N PRO A 65 -5.79 -23.63 -40.04
CA PRO A 65 -6.33 -22.97 -41.23
C PRO A 65 -5.75 -21.57 -41.42
N GLU A 66 -5.49 -21.21 -42.67
CA GLU A 66 -4.96 -19.89 -43.01
C GLU A 66 -5.98 -18.79 -42.65
N GLY A 67 -5.53 -17.75 -41.94
CA GLY A 67 -6.42 -16.67 -41.47
C GLY A 67 -5.87 -15.89 -40.27
N ALA A 68 -6.69 -14.98 -39.73
CA ALA A 68 -6.31 -14.04 -38.68
C ALA A 68 -5.77 -14.72 -37.41
N THR A 69 -6.30 -15.89 -37.05
CA THR A 69 -5.86 -16.65 -35.87
C THR A 69 -4.44 -17.19 -36.03
N ARG A 70 -4.11 -17.75 -37.20
CA ARG A 70 -2.76 -18.24 -37.52
C ARG A 70 -1.76 -17.08 -37.57
N GLN A 71 -2.12 -15.97 -38.21
CA GLN A 71 -1.27 -14.77 -38.28
C GLN A 71 -1.01 -14.17 -36.89
N ALA A 72 -2.02 -14.09 -36.04
CA ALA A 72 -1.90 -13.58 -34.68
C ALA A 72 -1.00 -14.48 -33.80
N LEU A 73 -1.11 -15.81 -33.91
CA LEU A 73 -0.22 -16.74 -33.20
C LEU A 73 1.23 -16.61 -33.65
N MET A 74 1.48 -16.49 -34.97
CA MET A 74 2.83 -16.27 -35.50
C MET A 74 3.44 -14.94 -35.01
N GLN A 75 2.64 -13.88 -34.93
CA GLN A 75 3.09 -12.58 -34.45
C GLN A 75 3.41 -12.58 -32.94
N VAL A 76 2.62 -13.31 -32.15
CA VAL A 76 2.84 -13.41 -30.70
C VAL A 76 4.02 -14.34 -30.39
N LEU A 77 4.23 -15.39 -31.20
CA LEU A 77 5.40 -16.28 -31.13
C LEU A 77 6.71 -15.54 -31.43
N SER A 78 6.69 -14.49 -32.27
CA SER A 78 7.89 -13.72 -32.60
C SER A 78 8.34 -12.72 -31.52
N GLY A 79 7.63 -12.57 -30.39
CA GLY A 79 8.14 -11.67 -29.34
C GLY A 79 7.35 -11.47 -28.05
N ALA A 80 6.12 -11.98 -27.90
CA ALA A 80 5.26 -11.64 -26.75
C ALA A 80 4.89 -12.82 -25.83
N LEU A 81 4.99 -14.08 -26.28
CA LEU A 81 4.74 -15.25 -25.45
C LEU A 81 5.82 -16.34 -25.60
N PRO A 82 6.09 -17.13 -24.54
CA PRO A 82 6.92 -18.33 -24.63
C PRO A 82 6.33 -19.34 -25.63
N ALA A 83 7.19 -20.06 -26.36
CA ALA A 83 6.78 -21.06 -27.34
C ALA A 83 5.84 -22.14 -26.76
N SER A 84 6.02 -22.53 -25.49
CA SER A 84 5.14 -23.48 -24.80
C SER A 84 3.71 -22.97 -24.67
N VAL A 85 3.51 -21.69 -24.35
CA VAL A 85 2.17 -21.07 -24.23
C VAL A 85 1.50 -20.99 -25.59
N VAL A 86 2.26 -20.65 -26.63
CA VAL A 86 1.76 -20.63 -28.01
C VAL A 86 1.36 -22.03 -28.48
N ALA A 87 2.14 -23.06 -28.13
CA ALA A 87 1.84 -24.46 -28.42
C ALA A 87 0.52 -24.90 -27.78
N THR A 88 0.34 -24.65 -26.47
CA THR A 88 -0.89 -24.97 -25.74
C THR A 88 -2.09 -24.21 -26.28
N ALA A 89 -1.92 -22.94 -26.66
CA ALA A 89 -2.99 -22.16 -27.29
C ALA A 89 -3.36 -22.73 -28.67
N ALA A 90 -2.38 -23.09 -29.50
CA ALA A 90 -2.62 -23.68 -30.82
C ALA A 90 -3.35 -25.02 -30.73
N GLU A 91 -2.96 -25.89 -29.79
CA GLU A 91 -3.62 -27.16 -29.52
C GLU A 91 -5.07 -26.96 -29.04
N ALA A 92 -5.30 -26.02 -28.12
CA ALA A 92 -6.65 -25.70 -27.66
C ALA A 92 -7.53 -25.15 -28.79
N ILE A 93 -6.98 -24.31 -29.68
CA ILE A 93 -7.69 -23.75 -30.84
C ILE A 93 -8.03 -24.82 -31.88
N ALA A 94 -7.16 -25.82 -32.09
CA ALA A 94 -7.44 -26.93 -32.98
C ALA A 94 -8.70 -27.72 -32.54
N GLY A 95 -8.99 -27.75 -31.24
CA GLY A 95 -10.21 -28.35 -30.68
C GLY A 95 -11.46 -27.45 -30.69
N PHE A 96 -11.39 -26.21 -31.22
CA PHE A 96 -12.55 -25.32 -31.27
C PHE A 96 -13.51 -25.70 -32.41
N SER A 97 -14.81 -25.62 -32.14
CA SER A 97 -15.84 -25.70 -33.19
C SER A 97 -15.73 -24.55 -34.20
N PRO A 98 -16.27 -24.68 -35.43
CA PRO A 98 -16.26 -23.61 -36.43
C PRO A 98 -16.84 -22.28 -35.91
N ALA A 99 -17.89 -22.34 -35.06
CA ALA A 99 -18.47 -21.16 -34.44
C ALA A 99 -17.49 -20.46 -33.46
N GLN A 100 -16.76 -21.24 -32.65
CA GLN A 100 -15.75 -20.73 -31.72
C GLN A 100 -14.52 -20.17 -32.45
N GLN A 101 -14.10 -20.79 -33.56
CA GLN A 101 -13.03 -20.27 -34.40
C GLN A 101 -13.43 -18.94 -35.05
N LYS A 102 -14.68 -18.82 -35.51
CA LYS A 102 -15.24 -17.58 -36.05
C LYS A 102 -15.33 -16.49 -34.98
N GLU A 103 -15.74 -16.83 -33.77
CA GLU A 103 -15.80 -15.89 -32.63
C GLU A 103 -14.41 -15.41 -32.21
N LEU A 104 -13.44 -16.33 -32.07
CA LEU A 104 -12.05 -15.99 -31.78
C LEU A 104 -11.46 -15.09 -32.86
N SER A 105 -11.69 -15.42 -34.14
CA SER A 105 -11.27 -14.58 -35.26
C SER A 105 -11.85 -13.17 -35.15
N ALA A 106 -13.16 -13.04 -34.85
CA ALA A 106 -13.80 -11.75 -34.64
C ALA A 106 -13.23 -10.98 -33.43
N LEU A 107 -12.88 -11.66 -32.34
CA LEU A 107 -12.23 -11.05 -31.18
C LEU A 107 -10.81 -10.56 -31.51
N LEU A 108 -10.02 -11.34 -32.25
CA LEU A 108 -8.66 -10.98 -32.65
C LEU A 108 -8.65 -9.86 -33.69
N SER A 109 -9.60 -9.84 -34.63
CA SER A 109 -9.77 -8.73 -35.58
C SER A 109 -10.16 -7.43 -34.86
N LYS A 110 -10.97 -7.51 -33.79
CA LYS A 110 -11.31 -6.36 -32.95
C LYS A 110 -10.14 -5.90 -32.07
N ALA A 111 -9.23 -6.81 -31.69
CA ALA A 111 -7.98 -6.50 -31.00
C ALA A 111 -6.95 -5.75 -31.88
N GLY A 112 -7.36 -5.23 -33.06
CA GLY A 112 -6.51 -4.47 -33.97
C GLY A 112 -7.20 -3.30 -34.71
N LEU A 113 -8.50 -3.06 -34.50
CA LEU A 113 -9.26 -2.00 -35.19
C LEU A 113 -10.23 -1.30 -34.22
N SER A 114 -10.01 -0.01 -33.99
CA SER A 114 -11.10 0.90 -33.63
C SER A 114 -11.89 1.19 -34.90
N ALA A 115 -13.22 1.27 -34.83
CA ALA A 115 -14.06 1.64 -35.98
C ALA A 115 -13.75 3.05 -36.55
N LYS A 116 -12.88 3.83 -35.89
CA LYS A 116 -12.45 5.18 -36.34
C LYS A 116 -10.97 5.57 -36.09
N ALA A 117 -10.01 4.66 -35.83
CA ALA A 117 -8.62 5.09 -35.57
C ALA A 117 -7.50 4.07 -35.91
N SER A 118 -6.29 4.63 -36.15
CA SER A 118 -4.95 3.99 -36.35
C SER A 118 -4.67 2.81 -35.38
N PRO A 119 -3.82 1.81 -35.75
CA PRO A 119 -3.52 0.66 -34.89
C PRO A 119 -3.10 1.06 -33.47
N ARG A 120 -3.80 0.53 -32.47
CA ARG A 120 -3.49 0.79 -31.04
C ARG A 120 -2.14 0.16 -30.66
N ALA A 121 -1.36 0.87 -29.86
CA ALA A 121 -0.06 0.39 -29.36
C ALA A 121 -0.17 -0.87 -28.45
N ASP A 122 -1.35 -1.18 -27.92
CA ASP A 122 -1.64 -2.29 -27.01
C ASP A 122 -2.16 -3.57 -27.71
N ALA A 123 -2.36 -3.53 -29.03
CA ALA A 123 -2.94 -4.62 -29.82
C ALA A 123 -2.17 -5.96 -29.66
N GLY A 124 -0.84 -5.90 -29.52
CA GLY A 124 -0.01 -7.08 -29.26
C GLY A 124 -0.23 -7.68 -27.87
N ALA A 125 -0.45 -6.84 -26.86
CA ALA A 125 -0.70 -7.27 -25.48
C ALA A 125 -2.09 -7.88 -25.32
N GLU A 126 -3.13 -7.33 -25.97
CA GLU A 126 -4.48 -7.92 -25.99
C GLU A 126 -4.45 -9.32 -26.64
N ARG A 127 -3.76 -9.47 -27.76
CA ARG A 127 -3.58 -10.79 -28.42
C ARG A 127 -2.84 -11.78 -27.52
N ALA A 128 -1.73 -11.37 -26.91
CA ALA A 128 -0.96 -12.21 -26.00
C ALA A 128 -1.80 -12.66 -24.78
N PHE A 129 -2.61 -11.75 -24.23
CA PHE A 129 -3.52 -12.07 -23.15
C PHE A 129 -4.58 -13.10 -23.58
N LEU A 130 -5.24 -12.89 -24.72
CA LEU A 130 -6.27 -13.80 -25.21
C LEU A 130 -5.71 -15.20 -25.44
N PHE A 131 -4.51 -15.32 -26.00
CA PHE A 131 -3.87 -16.64 -26.16
C PHE A 131 -3.46 -17.28 -24.84
N LYS A 132 -3.01 -16.50 -23.85
CA LYS A 132 -2.75 -17.03 -22.49
C LYS A 132 -4.03 -17.54 -21.82
N ALA A 133 -5.16 -16.84 -22.00
CA ALA A 133 -6.45 -17.27 -21.51
C ALA A 133 -6.92 -18.57 -22.19
N ILE A 134 -6.75 -18.68 -23.51
CA ILE A 134 -7.06 -19.90 -24.28
C ILE A 134 -6.17 -21.07 -23.85
N ALA A 135 -4.86 -20.84 -23.70
CA ALA A 135 -3.92 -21.84 -23.18
C ALA A 135 -4.29 -22.31 -21.76
N SER A 136 -5.03 -21.49 -21.01
CA SER A 136 -5.56 -21.82 -19.69
C SER A 136 -6.98 -22.42 -19.73
N GLY A 137 -7.52 -22.71 -20.91
CA GLY A 137 -8.81 -23.37 -21.11
C GLY A 137 -10.01 -22.45 -21.36
N ALA A 138 -9.82 -21.13 -21.52
CA ALA A 138 -10.92 -20.22 -21.81
C ALA A 138 -11.46 -20.41 -23.25
N LYS A 139 -12.79 -20.49 -23.38
CA LYS A 139 -13.51 -20.62 -24.67
C LYS A 139 -14.88 -19.92 -24.63
N GLY A 140 -15.46 -19.60 -25.79
CA GLY A 140 -16.81 -19.04 -25.94
C GLY A 140 -17.06 -17.80 -25.07
N ALA A 141 -18.16 -17.80 -24.30
CA ALA A 141 -18.59 -16.67 -23.48
C ALA A 141 -17.54 -16.16 -22.47
N THR A 142 -16.74 -17.06 -21.89
CA THR A 142 -15.65 -16.68 -20.97
C THR A 142 -14.58 -15.88 -21.69
N LEU A 143 -14.19 -16.34 -22.88
CA LEU A 143 -13.19 -15.66 -23.69
C LEU A 143 -13.69 -14.29 -24.19
N LYS A 144 -14.98 -14.21 -24.56
CA LYS A 144 -15.63 -12.96 -24.94
C LYS A 144 -15.65 -11.95 -23.79
N ARG A 145 -16.05 -12.37 -22.58
CA ARG A 145 -16.06 -11.52 -21.38
C ARG A 145 -14.67 -10.97 -21.05
N LEU A 146 -13.65 -11.83 -21.13
CA LEU A 146 -12.26 -11.44 -20.90
C LEU A 146 -11.76 -10.42 -21.93
N ALA A 147 -12.13 -10.59 -23.20
CA ALA A 147 -11.79 -9.63 -24.26
C ALA A 147 -12.47 -8.26 -24.04
N GLU A 148 -13.72 -8.26 -23.59
CA GLU A 148 -14.47 -7.03 -23.27
C GLU A 148 -13.90 -6.31 -22.04
N GLN A 149 -13.51 -7.05 -20.99
CA GLN A 149 -12.89 -6.50 -19.78
C GLN A 149 -11.56 -5.77 -20.06
N ILE A 150 -10.80 -6.22 -21.06
CA ILE A 150 -9.52 -5.58 -21.41
C ILE A 150 -9.74 -4.33 -22.24
N ARG A 151 -10.73 -4.32 -23.14
CA ARG A 151 -11.01 -3.17 -24.00
C ARG A 151 -11.51 -1.93 -23.27
N GLY A 152 -12.11 -2.10 -22.09
CA GLY A 152 -12.61 -1.03 -21.24
C GLY A 152 -11.56 -0.34 -20.36
N ARG A 153 -10.29 -0.77 -20.38
CA ARG A 153 -9.23 -0.19 -19.55
C ARG A 153 -8.35 0.77 -20.37
N PRO A 154 -7.96 1.95 -19.81
CA PRO A 154 -6.97 2.81 -20.44
C PRO A 154 -5.60 2.12 -20.54
N PRO A 155 -4.79 2.43 -21.56
CA PRO A 155 -3.49 1.80 -21.75
C PRO A 155 -2.53 2.19 -20.62
N THR A 156 -2.33 1.29 -19.66
CA THR A 156 -1.30 1.41 -18.62
C THR A 156 -0.20 0.38 -18.87
N ASN A 157 1.07 0.74 -18.67
CA ASN A 157 2.24 -0.14 -18.82
C ASN A 157 2.35 -1.26 -17.75
N GLN A 158 1.26 -1.62 -17.07
CA GLN A 158 1.25 -2.71 -16.10
C GLN A 158 0.99 -4.04 -16.79
N ALA A 159 1.86 -5.03 -16.54
CA ALA A 159 1.76 -6.37 -17.11
C ALA A 159 0.46 -7.06 -16.66
N PHE A 160 -0.31 -7.58 -17.62
CA PHE A 160 -1.52 -8.36 -17.36
C PHE A 160 -1.17 -9.72 -16.72
N SER A 161 -1.29 -9.84 -15.40
CA SER A 161 -1.17 -11.13 -14.70
C SER A 161 -2.54 -11.82 -14.58
N PHE A 162 -2.71 -12.95 -15.28
CA PHE A 162 -3.82 -13.87 -15.11
C PHE A 162 -3.45 -14.97 -14.10
N ASN A 163 -4.31 -15.23 -13.11
CA ASN A 163 -4.23 -16.38 -12.21
C ASN A 163 -5.25 -17.45 -12.66
N PRO A 164 -4.83 -18.55 -13.32
CA PRO A 164 -5.73 -19.56 -13.90
C PRO A 164 -6.55 -20.36 -12.88
N MET A 165 -6.28 -20.23 -11.59
CA MET A 165 -6.92 -21.05 -10.54
C MET A 165 -8.26 -20.50 -10.04
N SER A 166 -8.60 -19.22 -10.26
CA SER A 166 -9.85 -18.64 -9.74
C SER A 166 -11.10 -19.01 -10.54
N VAL A 167 -10.95 -19.42 -11.81
CA VAL A 167 -12.08 -19.68 -12.71
C VAL A 167 -12.42 -21.18 -12.81
N MET A 168 -11.59 -22.07 -12.25
CA MET A 168 -11.76 -23.53 -12.31
C MET A 168 -12.56 -24.11 -11.12
N SER A 169 -12.92 -23.32 -10.09
CA SER A 169 -13.54 -23.86 -8.87
C SER A 169 -15.03 -24.20 -8.99
N THR A 170 -15.70 -23.90 -10.10
CA THR A 170 -17.15 -24.12 -10.24
C THR A 170 -17.54 -25.36 -11.04
N LYS A 171 -16.62 -26.24 -11.47
CA LYS A 171 -17.03 -27.52 -12.11
C LYS A 171 -16.01 -28.66 -12.09
N ARG A 172 -15.62 -29.13 -10.89
CA ARG A 172 -15.15 -30.52 -10.68
C ARG A 172 -15.58 -31.00 -9.29
N THR A 173 -16.82 -31.49 -9.19
CA THR A 173 -17.27 -32.34 -8.09
C THR A 173 -17.35 -33.76 -8.59
N ALA A 174 -16.32 -34.56 -8.29
CA ALA A 174 -16.42 -36.00 -8.11
C ALA A 174 -15.14 -36.48 -7.40
N ASN A 175 -15.28 -36.81 -6.11
CA ASN A 175 -14.35 -37.57 -5.27
C ASN A 175 -13.17 -36.84 -4.58
N ALA A 176 -13.37 -35.64 -4.03
CA ALA A 176 -12.49 -35.18 -2.94
C ALA A 176 -13.09 -35.62 -1.60
N SER A 177 -12.30 -36.27 -0.74
CA SER A 177 -12.77 -36.62 0.61
C SER A 177 -13.07 -35.32 1.40
N PRO A 178 -13.95 -35.35 2.42
CA PRO A 178 -14.18 -34.18 3.27
C PRO A 178 -12.88 -33.60 3.86
N ALA A 179 -11.90 -34.47 4.13
CA ALA A 179 -10.58 -34.06 4.62
C ALA A 179 -9.76 -33.32 3.55
N ASP A 180 -9.79 -33.76 2.29
CA ASP A 180 -9.11 -33.07 1.18
C ASP A 180 -9.74 -31.70 0.90
N ALA A 181 -11.07 -31.61 0.96
CA ALA A 181 -11.80 -30.36 0.76
C ALA A 181 -11.48 -29.35 1.88
N ALA A 182 -11.45 -29.81 3.13
CA ALA A 182 -11.08 -28.96 4.25
C ALA A 182 -9.61 -28.52 4.21
N ALA A 183 -8.68 -29.42 3.86
CA ALA A 183 -7.27 -29.08 3.71
C ALA A 183 -7.04 -28.05 2.59
N ALA A 184 -7.75 -28.18 1.47
CA ALA A 184 -7.71 -27.20 0.38
C ALA A 184 -8.28 -25.83 0.79
N LYS A 185 -9.37 -25.81 1.58
CA LYS A 185 -9.94 -24.56 2.14
C LYS A 185 -8.99 -23.89 3.12
N LEU A 186 -8.38 -24.66 4.02
CA LEU A 186 -7.37 -24.15 4.94
C LEU A 186 -6.18 -23.58 4.18
N LYS A 187 -5.71 -24.25 3.11
CA LYS A 187 -4.62 -23.74 2.28
C LYS A 187 -5.02 -22.45 1.59
N ALA A 188 -6.21 -22.37 1.00
CA ALA A 188 -6.69 -21.15 0.37
C ALA A 188 -6.84 -19.99 1.38
N ALA A 189 -7.22 -20.29 2.62
CA ALA A 189 -7.34 -19.30 3.68
C ALA A 189 -5.97 -18.83 4.21
N MET A 190 -4.93 -19.66 4.16
CA MET A 190 -3.59 -19.33 4.68
C MET A 190 -2.56 -18.94 3.62
N ASP A 191 -2.77 -19.26 2.34
CA ASP A 191 -1.80 -19.05 1.25
C ASP A 191 -2.16 -17.83 0.38
N ASP A 192 -2.92 -16.88 0.94
CA ASP A 192 -3.20 -15.63 0.26
C ASP A 192 -2.02 -14.67 0.43
N ILE A 193 -1.58 -14.10 -0.69
CA ILE A 193 -0.45 -13.16 -0.80
C ILE A 193 -0.67 -11.91 0.07
N TRP A 194 -1.91 -11.69 0.53
CA TRP A 194 -2.38 -10.51 1.23
C TRP A 194 -2.77 -10.74 2.71
N GLY A 195 -2.55 -11.95 3.25
CA GLY A 195 -2.78 -12.28 4.66
C GLY A 195 -3.74 -13.46 4.88
N THR A 196 -3.82 -13.96 6.10
CA THR A 196 -4.61 -15.16 6.45
C THR A 196 -6.09 -14.82 6.67
N ASP A 197 -7.01 -15.59 6.09
CA ASP A 197 -8.43 -15.51 6.43
C ASP A 197 -8.75 -16.35 7.68
N GLU A 198 -8.54 -15.74 8.84
CA GLU A 198 -8.72 -16.38 10.15
C GLU A 198 -10.15 -16.90 10.35
N ALA A 199 -11.15 -16.23 9.78
CA ALA A 199 -12.54 -16.65 9.84
C ALA A 199 -12.75 -17.97 9.09
N ALA A 200 -12.20 -18.10 7.88
CA ALA A 200 -12.25 -19.35 7.12
C ALA A 200 -11.43 -20.46 7.79
N VAL A 201 -10.30 -20.11 8.41
CA VAL A 201 -9.52 -21.06 9.22
C VAL A 201 -10.35 -21.59 10.40
N HIS A 202 -10.98 -20.71 11.18
CA HIS A 202 -11.83 -21.10 12.29
C HIS A 202 -13.07 -21.86 11.84
N GLU A 203 -13.74 -21.41 10.78
CA GLU A 203 -14.92 -22.09 10.23
C GLU A 203 -14.60 -23.54 9.85
N VAL A 204 -13.47 -23.74 9.14
CA VAL A 204 -13.07 -25.08 8.74
C VAL A 204 -12.67 -25.91 9.95
N LEU A 205 -11.80 -25.39 10.84
CA LEU A 205 -11.36 -26.15 12.01
C LEU A 205 -12.52 -26.46 12.94
N GLU A 206 -13.36 -25.48 13.27
CA GLU A 206 -14.48 -25.60 14.22
C GLU A 206 -15.64 -26.43 13.69
N GLY A 207 -15.94 -26.31 12.39
CA GLY A 207 -17.03 -27.04 11.73
C GLY A 207 -16.69 -28.48 11.31
N LEU A 208 -15.42 -28.88 11.39
CA LEU A 208 -15.00 -30.26 11.14
C LEU A 208 -15.32 -31.18 12.32
N ASP A 209 -15.72 -32.42 12.00
CA ASP A 209 -15.73 -33.51 12.96
C ASP A 209 -14.31 -33.69 13.55
N PRO A 210 -14.14 -33.65 14.89
CA PRO A 210 -12.85 -33.85 15.54
C PRO A 210 -12.13 -35.13 15.09
N ALA A 211 -12.85 -36.20 14.71
CA ALA A 211 -12.26 -37.43 14.19
C ALA A 211 -11.55 -37.25 12.83
N LEU A 212 -11.90 -36.21 12.07
CA LEU A 212 -11.31 -35.90 10.76
C LEU A 212 -10.11 -34.95 10.85
N LEU A 213 -9.92 -34.23 11.96
CA LEU A 213 -8.82 -33.25 12.12
C LEU A 213 -7.42 -33.84 11.89
N PRO A 214 -7.08 -35.07 12.34
CA PRO A 214 -5.78 -35.68 12.03
C PRO A 214 -5.58 -35.91 10.51
N GLN A 215 -6.65 -36.33 9.82
CA GLN A 215 -6.60 -36.55 8.37
C GLN A 215 -6.48 -35.22 7.62
N VAL A 216 -7.19 -34.17 8.06
CA VAL A 216 -7.07 -32.83 7.48
C VAL A 216 -5.67 -32.26 7.67
N ALA A 217 -5.07 -32.44 8.85
CA ALA A 217 -3.70 -32.01 9.11
C ALA A 217 -2.69 -32.75 8.21
N GLU A 218 -2.83 -34.07 8.03
CA GLU A 218 -1.98 -34.86 7.12
C GLU A 218 -2.15 -34.43 5.65
N ARG A 219 -3.40 -34.19 5.21
CA ARG A 219 -3.68 -33.72 3.84
C ARG A 219 -3.18 -32.31 3.60
N TYR A 220 -3.32 -31.42 4.57
CA TYR A 220 -2.80 -30.07 4.51
C TYR A 220 -1.28 -30.05 4.39
N GLU A 221 -0.59 -30.88 5.20
CA GLU A 221 0.87 -31.01 5.13
C GLU A 221 1.32 -31.58 3.78
N LYS A 222 0.61 -32.57 3.22
CA LYS A 222 0.89 -33.05 1.86
C LYS A 222 0.68 -31.97 0.78
N LEU A 223 -0.30 -31.08 0.94
CA LEU A 223 -0.60 -30.02 -0.02
C LEU A 223 0.37 -28.83 0.04
N THR A 224 0.89 -28.51 1.21
CA THR A 224 1.69 -27.28 1.46
C THR A 224 3.15 -27.56 1.81
N SER A 225 3.50 -28.83 2.05
CA SER A 225 4.77 -29.24 2.68
C SER A 225 5.01 -28.63 4.07
N THR A 226 3.98 -28.07 4.73
CA THR A 226 4.08 -27.44 6.05
C THR A 226 3.05 -28.09 6.98
N PRO A 227 3.43 -28.59 8.17
CA PRO A 227 2.48 -29.15 9.13
C PRO A 227 1.37 -28.13 9.45
N LEU A 228 0.10 -28.55 9.48
CA LEU A 228 -1.02 -27.63 9.70
C LEU A 228 -0.85 -26.80 10.98
N ARG A 229 -0.34 -27.39 12.06
CA ARG A 229 -0.05 -26.67 13.30
C ARG A 229 1.01 -25.58 13.12
N GLU A 230 2.09 -25.88 12.41
CA GLU A 230 3.17 -24.94 12.13
C GLU A 230 2.69 -23.82 11.19
N ALA A 231 1.84 -24.14 10.21
CA ALA A 231 1.19 -23.14 9.38
C ALA A 231 0.30 -22.22 10.21
N LEU A 232 -0.51 -22.75 11.13
CA LEU A 232 -1.31 -21.91 12.03
C LEU A 232 -0.42 -21.00 12.90
N ASP A 233 0.68 -21.52 13.46
CA ASP A 233 1.65 -20.73 14.25
C ASP A 233 2.36 -19.63 13.42
N LEU A 234 2.45 -19.80 12.09
CA LEU A 234 3.04 -18.82 11.17
C LEU A 234 2.04 -17.76 10.70
N GLU A 235 0.80 -18.18 10.50
CA GLU A 235 -0.26 -17.42 9.83
C GLU A 235 -1.19 -16.69 10.82
N LEU A 236 -1.31 -17.21 12.04
CA LEU A 236 -2.17 -16.63 13.09
C LEU A 236 -1.33 -16.18 14.29
N GLU A 237 -1.79 -15.16 15.00
CA GLU A 237 -1.20 -14.74 16.28
C GLU A 237 -2.26 -14.49 17.36
N GLY A 238 -1.82 -14.39 18.61
CA GLY A 238 -2.66 -13.97 19.73
C GLY A 238 -3.93 -14.83 19.95
N PRO A 239 -5.12 -14.22 20.10
CA PRO A 239 -6.36 -14.94 20.34
C PRO A 239 -6.75 -15.91 19.23
N ASP A 240 -6.49 -15.57 17.96
CA ASP A 240 -6.83 -16.41 16.81
C ASP A 240 -5.95 -17.64 16.76
N LEU A 241 -4.65 -17.51 16.99
CA LEU A 241 -3.77 -18.66 17.11
C LEU A 241 -4.22 -19.59 18.24
N LYS A 242 -4.50 -19.01 19.42
CA LYS A 242 -4.98 -19.79 20.58
C LYS A 242 -6.27 -20.53 20.27
N ARG A 243 -7.21 -19.89 19.57
CA ARG A 243 -8.50 -20.47 19.17
C ARG A 243 -8.32 -21.58 18.14
N ALA A 244 -7.52 -21.36 17.11
CA ALA A 244 -7.26 -22.37 16.07
C ALA A 244 -6.53 -23.59 16.65
N LEU A 245 -5.55 -23.40 17.53
CA LEU A 245 -4.85 -24.50 18.20
C LEU A 245 -5.78 -25.27 19.16
N ALA A 246 -6.69 -24.58 19.86
CA ALA A 246 -7.71 -25.24 20.67
C ALA A 246 -8.69 -26.04 19.80
N ALA A 247 -9.12 -25.49 18.66
CA ALA A 247 -10.00 -26.15 17.72
C ALA A 247 -9.34 -27.40 17.09
N LEU A 248 -8.05 -27.32 16.78
CA LEU A 248 -7.24 -28.43 16.25
C LEU A 248 -6.96 -29.52 17.29
N GLY A 249 -6.85 -29.14 18.57
CA GLY A 249 -6.58 -30.04 19.71
C GLY A 249 -7.81 -30.71 20.32
N ARG A 250 -9.02 -30.54 19.75
CA ARG A 250 -10.24 -31.17 20.26
C ARG A 250 -10.12 -32.69 20.17
N THR A 251 -10.10 -33.35 21.33
CA THR A 251 -10.18 -34.81 21.45
C THR A 251 -11.66 -35.24 21.48
N VAL A 252 -11.96 -36.38 20.86
CA VAL A 252 -13.30 -36.98 20.88
C VAL A 252 -13.61 -37.41 22.30
N LEU A 253 -14.32 -36.59 23.06
CA LEU A 253 -14.97 -36.99 24.30
C LEU A 253 -16.33 -37.57 23.96
N ALA A 254 -16.54 -38.84 24.29
CA ALA A 254 -17.81 -39.53 24.13
C ALA A 254 -18.91 -38.79 24.93
N ALA A 255 -20.02 -38.49 24.24
CA ALA A 255 -21.14 -37.74 24.78
C ALA A 255 -21.90 -38.51 25.88
N PRO A 256 -22.58 -37.77 26.78
CA PRO A 256 -23.89 -38.19 27.25
C PRO A 256 -24.99 -37.19 26.89
N THR A 257 -26.17 -37.76 26.72
CA THR A 257 -27.46 -37.25 26.28
C THR A 257 -28.24 -36.46 27.33
N GLY A 258 -28.90 -35.38 26.89
CA GLY A 258 -30.30 -35.07 27.24
C GLY A 258 -30.61 -34.17 28.47
N PRO A 259 -31.81 -33.55 28.52
CA PRO A 259 -31.98 -32.13 28.90
C PRO A 259 -32.98 -31.86 30.06
N ALA A 260 -32.96 -30.66 30.66
CA ALA A 260 -34.09 -30.01 31.39
C ALA A 260 -33.70 -28.60 31.90
N GLN A 261 -34.35 -27.52 31.45
CA GLN A 261 -35.43 -26.75 32.13
C GLN A 261 -35.04 -25.93 33.39
N ALA A 262 -35.38 -24.63 33.32
CA ALA A 262 -35.36 -23.64 34.42
C ALA A 262 -36.52 -23.86 35.43
N PRO A 263 -36.48 -23.23 36.62
CA PRO A 263 -37.23 -21.97 36.76
C PRO A 263 -36.65 -20.88 37.72
N ALA A 264 -36.90 -19.64 37.32
CA ALA A 264 -37.35 -18.42 38.03
C ALA A 264 -36.94 -18.03 39.49
N LYS A 265 -36.49 -16.75 39.57
CA LYS A 265 -36.82 -15.61 40.48
C LYS A 265 -36.36 -15.62 41.96
N THR A 266 -35.61 -14.56 42.35
CA THR A 266 -36.09 -13.46 43.24
C THR A 266 -35.15 -12.24 43.34
N ALA A 267 -35.76 -11.06 43.53
CA ALA A 267 -35.34 -9.76 44.13
C ALA A 267 -34.01 -9.10 43.67
N ALA A 268 -34.03 -7.99 42.89
CA ALA A 268 -34.39 -6.61 43.24
C ALA A 268 -33.22 -5.76 43.78
N ALA A 269 -32.51 -5.09 42.88
CA ALA A 269 -31.79 -3.83 43.12
C ALA A 269 -31.87 -2.98 41.84
N ALA A 270 -32.25 -1.72 41.97
CA ALA A 270 -32.55 -0.81 40.87
C ALA A 270 -31.31 -0.48 40.02
N PRO A 271 -31.40 -0.47 38.67
CA PRO A 271 -30.43 0.18 37.82
C PRO A 271 -30.98 1.44 37.16
N VAL A 272 -30.12 2.46 37.16
CA VAL A 272 -30.15 3.68 36.37
C VAL A 272 -30.49 3.36 34.90
N GLN A 273 -31.33 4.19 34.28
CA GLN A 273 -31.75 4.09 32.89
C GLN A 273 -30.55 3.89 31.95
N ALA A 274 -30.48 2.73 31.32
CA ALA A 274 -29.57 2.46 30.21
C ALA A 274 -30.07 3.20 28.94
N PRO A 275 -29.16 3.74 28.11
CA PRO A 275 -29.55 4.37 26.86
C PRO A 275 -30.15 3.34 25.90
N ALA A 276 -31.10 3.81 25.10
CA ALA A 276 -31.91 3.01 24.18
C ALA A 276 -31.05 2.13 23.26
N LYS A 277 -31.52 0.89 23.07
CA LYS A 277 -31.01 -0.09 22.12
C LYS A 277 -30.95 0.57 20.73
N ALA A 278 -29.75 0.91 20.27
CA ALA A 278 -29.52 1.52 18.96
C ALA A 278 -30.22 0.68 17.88
N ALA A 279 -31.23 1.27 17.24
CA ALA A 279 -31.85 0.68 16.07
C ALA A 279 -30.74 0.47 15.02
N ALA A 280 -30.58 -0.75 14.53
CA ALA A 280 -29.63 -1.04 13.47
C ALA A 280 -30.02 -0.18 12.26
N THR A 281 -29.26 0.88 11.99
CA THR A 281 -29.42 1.71 10.81
C THR A 281 -29.30 0.79 9.59
N ALA A 282 -30.35 0.73 8.78
CA ALA A 282 -30.34 -0.09 7.58
C ALA A 282 -29.20 0.38 6.68
N ARG A 283 -28.36 -0.56 6.21
CA ARG A 283 -27.25 -0.24 5.29
C ARG A 283 -27.82 0.38 4.02
N THR A 284 -27.21 1.48 3.57
CA THR A 284 -27.51 2.11 2.28
C THR A 284 -27.37 1.09 1.14
N SER A 285 -28.38 1.00 0.27
CA SER A 285 -28.38 0.05 -0.84
C SER A 285 -27.34 0.44 -1.90
N ALA A 286 -26.80 -0.51 -2.67
CA ALA A 286 -25.83 -0.19 -3.73
C ALA A 286 -26.36 0.86 -4.76
N PRO A 287 -27.63 0.79 -5.22
CA PRO A 287 -28.21 1.87 -6.03
C PRO A 287 -28.21 3.24 -5.35
N ASP A 288 -28.48 3.30 -4.04
CA ASP A 288 -28.45 4.55 -3.28
C ASP A 288 -27.02 5.06 -3.11
N VAL A 289 -26.04 4.17 -2.91
CA VAL A 289 -24.61 4.53 -2.91
C VAL A 289 -24.22 5.18 -4.23
N GLN A 290 -24.57 4.57 -5.37
CA GLN A 290 -24.29 5.15 -6.69
C GLN A 290 -24.94 6.52 -6.85
N LYS A 291 -26.23 6.62 -6.50
CA LYS A 291 -26.98 7.88 -6.53
C LYS A 291 -26.31 8.96 -5.69
N ASN A 292 -25.83 8.63 -4.49
CA ASN A 292 -25.15 9.57 -3.61
C ASN A 292 -23.80 10.01 -4.15
N LEU A 293 -23.02 9.11 -4.75
CA LEU A 293 -21.75 9.44 -5.42
C LEU A 293 -21.98 10.26 -6.71
N ASP A 294 -23.05 10.01 -7.45
CA ASP A 294 -23.40 10.76 -8.66
C ASP A 294 -23.93 12.16 -8.36
N ALA A 295 -24.54 12.36 -7.19
CA ALA A 295 -24.93 13.68 -6.71
C ALA A 295 -23.73 14.60 -6.37
N LEU A 296 -22.51 14.04 -6.24
CA LEU A 296 -21.30 14.82 -5.99
C LEU A 296 -20.90 15.58 -7.26
N GLN A 297 -20.90 16.90 -7.18
CA GLN A 297 -20.52 17.75 -8.30
C GLN A 297 -19.00 17.83 -8.38
N VAL A 298 -18.44 17.48 -9.53
CA VAL A 298 -16.99 17.47 -9.75
C VAL A 298 -16.63 18.45 -10.85
N THR A 299 -15.75 19.40 -10.56
CA THR A 299 -15.14 20.28 -11.55
C THR A 299 -13.64 20.07 -11.54
N SER A 300 -13.08 19.60 -12.65
CA SER A 300 -11.64 19.41 -12.80
C SER A 300 -11.04 20.44 -13.75
N LYS A 301 -9.89 20.96 -13.38
CA LYS A 301 -9.06 21.84 -14.19
C LYS A 301 -7.72 21.16 -14.44
N ASP A 302 -7.43 20.89 -15.70
CA ASP A 302 -6.09 20.54 -16.16
C ASP A 302 -5.15 21.73 -15.90
N GLU A 303 -4.13 21.51 -15.09
CA GLU A 303 -3.08 22.49 -14.77
C GLU A 303 -1.79 22.25 -15.57
N GLY A 304 -1.85 21.34 -16.54
CA GLY A 304 -0.78 20.98 -17.47
C GLY A 304 0.15 19.90 -16.95
N VAL A 305 1.16 19.62 -17.75
CA VAL A 305 2.23 18.68 -17.41
C VAL A 305 3.41 19.45 -16.82
N ILE A 306 3.88 19.02 -15.65
CA ILE A 306 5.05 19.59 -14.99
C ILE A 306 6.17 18.56 -14.85
N LYS A 307 7.41 19.03 -14.82
CA LYS A 307 8.57 18.17 -14.55
C LYS A 307 8.77 18.02 -13.03
N ARG A 308 8.90 16.78 -12.58
CA ARG A 308 9.14 16.40 -11.18
C ARG A 308 10.35 15.47 -11.07
N GLY A 309 11.02 15.44 -9.92
CA GLY A 309 11.91 14.34 -9.61
C GLY A 309 11.13 13.03 -9.55
N ASN A 310 11.73 11.92 -9.97
CA ASN A 310 11.03 10.64 -10.03
C ASN A 310 10.97 9.94 -8.67
N ALA A 311 10.20 10.51 -7.74
CA ALA A 311 9.98 9.96 -6.42
C ALA A 311 9.23 8.62 -6.45
N VAL A 312 8.29 8.44 -7.38
CA VAL A 312 7.47 7.22 -7.45
C VAL A 312 8.34 6.00 -7.77
N GLU A 313 9.13 6.02 -8.84
CA GLU A 313 10.03 4.90 -9.15
C GLU A 313 11.07 4.68 -8.03
N PHE A 314 11.52 5.77 -7.40
CA PHE A 314 12.44 5.69 -6.26
C PHE A 314 11.80 4.95 -5.07
N ASN A 315 10.54 5.24 -4.76
CA ASN A 315 9.78 4.56 -3.72
C ASN A 315 9.36 3.14 -4.12
N ASP A 316 9.10 2.86 -5.39
CA ASP A 316 8.76 1.51 -5.85
C ASP A 316 9.94 0.55 -5.74
N ILE A 317 11.16 1.04 -6.00
CA ILE A 317 12.39 0.25 -5.84
C ILE A 317 12.74 0.10 -4.35
N ILE A 318 12.69 1.19 -3.57
CA ILE A 318 13.01 1.20 -2.15
C ILE A 318 11.81 1.75 -1.36
N PRO A 319 10.78 0.94 -1.07
CA PRO A 319 9.56 1.43 -0.42
C PRO A 319 9.75 1.73 1.06
N SER A 320 10.76 1.12 1.68
CA SER A 320 11.07 1.30 3.10
C SER A 320 11.61 2.70 3.39
N ASN A 321 11.13 3.31 4.47
CA ASN A 321 11.62 4.60 4.97
C ASN A 321 12.38 4.38 6.28
N ILE A 322 13.69 4.13 6.18
CA ILE A 322 14.52 3.86 7.35
C ILE A 322 15.25 5.15 7.76
N ALA A 323 14.81 5.74 8.87
CA ALA A 323 15.34 7.01 9.37
C ALA A 323 16.86 6.97 9.68
N ARG A 324 17.41 5.79 10.02
CA ARG A 324 18.84 5.61 10.34
C ARG A 324 19.77 5.53 9.12
N TRP A 325 19.24 5.52 7.89
CA TRP A 325 20.08 5.53 6.70
C TRP A 325 20.88 6.83 6.60
N LYS A 326 22.12 6.73 6.11
CA LYS A 326 23.05 7.85 5.97
C LYS A 326 23.64 7.85 4.56
N PRO A 327 23.28 8.80 3.68
CA PRO A 327 22.23 9.80 3.87
C PRO A 327 20.84 9.14 3.94
N SER A 328 19.92 9.78 4.64
CA SER A 328 18.52 9.39 4.65
C SER A 328 17.89 9.60 3.26
N LYS A 329 16.73 8.98 3.06
CA LYS A 329 15.97 9.09 1.80
C LYS A 329 15.62 10.55 1.42
N VAL A 330 15.31 11.38 2.41
CA VAL A 330 15.01 12.80 2.21
C VAL A 330 16.28 13.57 1.82
N GLU A 331 17.40 13.28 2.47
CA GLU A 331 18.69 13.93 2.19
C GLU A 331 19.22 13.61 0.80
N ILE A 332 19.02 12.38 0.30
CA ILE A 332 19.43 12.01 -1.06
C ILE A 332 18.47 12.57 -2.13
N TYR A 333 17.17 12.64 -1.85
CA TYR A 333 16.17 13.09 -2.82
C TYR A 333 16.06 14.63 -2.94
N THR A 334 16.22 15.36 -1.83
CA THR A 334 16.04 16.83 -1.81
C THR A 334 16.93 17.57 -2.81
N PRO A 335 18.23 17.23 -2.97
CA PRO A 335 19.08 17.83 -4.01
C PRO A 335 18.56 17.58 -5.42
N LEU A 336 18.04 16.38 -5.72
CA LEU A 336 17.44 16.07 -7.02
C LEU A 336 16.20 16.95 -7.28
N LYS A 337 15.29 17.03 -6.31
CA LYS A 337 14.11 17.90 -6.41
C LYS A 337 14.51 19.35 -6.72
N LYS A 338 15.48 19.92 -5.98
CA LYS A 338 15.98 21.28 -6.22
C LYS A 338 16.60 21.44 -7.62
N ALA A 339 17.32 20.44 -8.12
CA ALA A 339 17.88 20.46 -9.46
C ALA A 339 16.77 20.48 -10.54
N VAL A 340 15.71 19.68 -10.37
CA VAL A 340 14.54 19.69 -11.27
C VAL A 340 13.82 21.04 -11.24
N GLU A 341 13.61 21.62 -10.05
CA GLU A 341 13.01 22.96 -9.92
C GLU A 341 13.86 24.04 -10.62
N ALA A 342 15.19 23.98 -10.49
CA ALA A 342 16.10 24.88 -11.17
C ALA A 342 16.03 24.72 -12.71
N ARG A 343 15.93 23.48 -13.18
CA ARG A 343 15.79 23.14 -14.60
C ARG A 343 14.47 23.65 -15.18
N VAL A 344 13.36 23.52 -14.44
CA VAL A 344 12.05 24.09 -14.82
C VAL A 344 12.13 25.61 -14.94
N LYS A 345 12.74 26.29 -13.97
CA LYS A 345 12.96 27.75 -14.02
C LYS A 345 13.83 28.17 -15.20
N ALA A 346 14.90 27.43 -15.49
CA ALA A 346 15.78 27.70 -16.62
C ALA A 346 15.06 27.52 -17.96
N HIS A 347 14.26 26.45 -18.11
CA HIS A 347 13.43 26.23 -19.30
C HIS A 347 12.42 27.36 -19.52
N ALA A 348 11.75 27.82 -18.45
CA ALA A 348 10.85 28.98 -18.54
C ALA A 348 11.59 30.28 -18.91
N ALA A 349 12.85 30.45 -18.50
CA ALA A 349 13.66 31.60 -18.89
C ALA A 349 14.01 31.58 -20.38
N VAL A 350 14.26 30.41 -20.98
CA VAL A 350 14.47 30.25 -22.43
C VAL A 350 13.24 30.73 -23.20
N ALA A 351 12.04 30.33 -22.78
CA ALA A 351 10.79 30.74 -23.42
C ALA A 351 10.50 32.25 -23.31
N LYS A 352 11.01 32.92 -22.27
CA LYS A 352 10.82 34.37 -22.04
C LYS A 352 11.91 35.24 -22.68
N ALA A 353 13.01 34.67 -23.13
CA ALA A 353 14.13 35.44 -23.67
C ALA A 353 13.82 35.97 -25.07
N THR A 354 13.83 37.29 -25.23
CA THR A 354 13.46 37.97 -26.49
C THR A 354 14.66 38.34 -27.36
N THR A 355 15.87 38.43 -26.80
CA THR A 355 17.10 38.78 -27.53
C THR A 355 18.02 37.58 -27.67
N GLU A 356 18.83 37.51 -28.75
CA GLU A 356 19.76 36.41 -28.97
C GLU A 356 20.77 36.21 -27.82
N PRO A 357 21.40 37.25 -27.25
CA PRO A 357 22.26 37.07 -26.08
C PRO A 357 21.50 36.52 -24.86
N ALA A 358 20.26 36.96 -24.64
CA ALA A 358 19.44 36.44 -23.54
C ALA A 358 19.03 34.98 -23.76
N LYS A 359 18.70 34.58 -25.01
CA LYS A 359 18.40 33.19 -25.37
C LYS A 359 19.61 32.30 -25.16
N GLN A 360 20.79 32.71 -25.63
CA GLN A 360 22.04 31.97 -25.43
C GLN A 360 22.36 31.79 -23.93
N ALA A 361 22.25 32.86 -23.13
CA ALA A 361 22.47 32.79 -21.69
C ALA A 361 21.44 31.88 -20.98
N ALA A 362 20.16 31.95 -21.38
CA ALA A 362 19.13 31.07 -20.83
C ALA A 362 19.33 29.60 -21.24
N GLN A 363 19.76 29.34 -22.48
CA GLN A 363 20.07 28.00 -22.97
C GLN A 363 21.26 27.39 -22.23
N ALA A 364 22.31 28.18 -21.97
CA ALA A 364 23.45 27.75 -21.15
C ALA A 364 23.03 27.39 -19.71
N LYS A 365 22.14 28.19 -19.10
CA LYS A 365 21.56 27.88 -17.78
C LYS A 365 20.72 26.60 -17.81
N LEU A 366 19.95 26.36 -18.86
CA LEU A 366 19.17 25.14 -19.03
C LEU A 366 20.09 23.91 -19.13
N ALA A 367 21.14 23.97 -19.97
CA ALA A 367 22.10 22.90 -20.11
C ALA A 367 22.83 22.58 -18.79
N ALA A 368 23.22 23.61 -18.03
CA ALA A 368 23.82 23.44 -16.70
C ALA A 368 22.85 22.80 -15.71
N ALA A 369 21.56 23.16 -15.76
CA ALA A 369 20.53 22.57 -14.92
C ALA A 369 20.23 21.10 -15.30
N ASP A 370 20.21 20.77 -16.60
CA ASP A 370 20.08 19.39 -17.08
C ASP A 370 21.26 18.53 -16.59
N ALA A 371 22.49 19.05 -16.63
CA ALA A 371 23.66 18.38 -16.08
C ALA A 371 23.56 18.16 -14.56
N GLN A 372 23.02 19.13 -13.81
CA GLN A 372 22.75 18.97 -12.38
C GLN A 372 21.70 17.89 -12.10
N VAL A 373 20.60 17.85 -12.86
CA VAL A 373 19.57 16.79 -12.73
C VAL A 373 20.19 15.42 -12.98
N ALA A 374 21.00 15.27 -14.03
CA ALA A 374 21.70 14.03 -14.31
C ALA A 374 22.66 13.63 -13.16
N ALA A 375 23.47 14.57 -12.67
CA ALA A 375 24.42 14.32 -11.59
C ALA A 375 23.74 13.92 -10.27
N GLN A 376 22.65 14.59 -9.86
CA GLN A 376 21.90 14.17 -8.68
C GLN A 376 21.15 12.85 -8.91
N GLY A 377 20.69 12.59 -10.14
CA GLY A 377 20.10 11.32 -10.54
C GLY A 377 21.03 10.13 -10.34
N GLU A 378 22.30 10.26 -10.73
CA GLU A 378 23.30 9.21 -10.53
C GLU A 378 23.60 8.97 -9.03
N LYS A 379 23.54 10.01 -8.19
CA LYS A 379 23.63 9.83 -6.72
C LYS A 379 22.45 9.04 -6.17
N VAL A 380 21.23 9.34 -6.62
CA VAL A 380 20.03 8.58 -6.23
C VAL A 380 20.14 7.12 -6.69
N LYS A 381 20.62 6.86 -7.92
CA LYS A 381 20.89 5.49 -8.40
C LYS A 381 21.92 4.76 -7.54
N ALA A 382 23.05 5.39 -7.25
CA ALA A 382 24.09 4.81 -6.41
C ALA A 382 23.53 4.44 -5.02
N TRP A 383 22.77 5.35 -4.42
CA TRP A 383 22.10 5.12 -3.15
C TRP A 383 21.09 3.96 -3.22
N MET A 384 20.29 3.87 -4.28
CA MET A 384 19.36 2.74 -4.47
C MET A 384 20.09 1.40 -4.58
N LYS A 385 21.22 1.35 -5.29
CA LYS A 385 22.03 0.11 -5.40
C LYS A 385 22.55 -0.35 -4.05
N GLU A 386 23.02 0.59 -3.22
CA GLU A 386 23.50 0.30 -1.87
C GLU A 386 22.39 -0.24 -0.96
N HIS A 387 21.18 0.31 -1.09
CA HIS A 387 20.05 -0.01 -0.20
C HIS A 387 19.08 -1.06 -0.77
N ILE A 388 19.35 -1.63 -1.94
CA ILE A 388 18.44 -2.55 -2.66
C ILE A 388 18.05 -3.77 -1.85
N GLY A 389 18.93 -4.25 -0.96
CA GLY A 389 18.66 -5.34 -0.03
C GLY A 389 17.52 -5.06 0.97
N SER A 390 17.11 -3.80 1.13
CA SER A 390 15.97 -3.42 1.97
C SER A 390 14.63 -3.44 1.25
N ASN A 391 14.60 -3.85 -0.03
CA ASN A 391 13.36 -4.10 -0.75
C ASN A 391 12.62 -5.30 -0.11
N PRO A 392 11.33 -5.16 0.27
CA PRO A 392 10.59 -6.23 0.95
C PRO A 392 10.55 -7.56 0.20
N GLY A 393 10.38 -7.53 -1.13
CA GLY A 393 10.35 -8.74 -1.95
C GLY A 393 11.71 -9.46 -1.96
N LEU A 394 12.81 -8.69 -1.99
CA LEU A 394 14.15 -9.27 -1.88
C LEU A 394 14.42 -9.81 -0.47
N LEU A 395 14.02 -9.11 0.60
CA LEU A 395 14.13 -9.61 1.97
C LEU A 395 13.37 -10.93 2.17
N GLN A 396 12.18 -11.05 1.59
CA GLN A 396 11.39 -12.29 1.64
C GLN A 396 12.09 -13.42 0.89
N ALA A 397 12.64 -13.14 -0.30
CA ALA A 397 13.41 -14.12 -1.06
C ALA A 397 14.70 -14.55 -0.33
N ASP A 398 15.41 -13.61 0.32
CA ASP A 398 16.57 -13.89 1.16
C ASP A 398 16.19 -14.83 2.33
N LYS A 399 15.05 -14.56 2.98
CA LYS A 399 14.50 -15.42 4.04
C LYS A 399 14.18 -16.82 3.51
N ALA A 400 13.57 -16.93 2.33
CA ALA A 400 13.25 -18.22 1.71
C ALA A 400 14.52 -19.04 1.41
N VAL A 401 15.57 -18.39 0.89
CA VAL A 401 16.88 -19.02 0.66
C VAL A 401 17.47 -19.53 1.98
N LYS A 402 17.43 -18.72 3.04
CA LYS A 402 17.92 -19.12 4.35
C LYS A 402 17.16 -20.34 4.90
N VAL A 403 15.83 -20.30 4.89
CA VAL A 403 14.99 -21.42 5.37
C VAL A 403 15.27 -22.70 4.58
N ALA A 404 15.37 -22.61 3.25
CA ALA A 404 15.70 -23.77 2.42
C ALA A 404 17.12 -24.31 2.71
N GLY A 405 18.09 -23.43 2.95
CA GLY A 405 19.45 -23.80 3.32
C GLY A 405 19.53 -24.49 4.69
N ASP A 406 18.83 -23.95 5.69
CA ASP A 406 18.72 -24.53 7.02
C ASP A 406 18.09 -25.93 6.96
N ARG A 407 17.10 -26.13 6.08
CA ARG A 407 16.49 -27.44 5.84
C ARG A 407 17.46 -28.46 5.25
N VAL A 408 18.27 -28.06 4.27
CA VAL A 408 19.33 -28.92 3.69
C VAL A 408 20.32 -29.33 4.79
N ALA A 409 20.82 -28.35 5.56
CA ALA A 409 21.77 -28.62 6.65
C ALA A 409 21.18 -29.54 7.73
N ALA A 410 19.91 -29.36 8.09
CA ALA A 410 19.21 -30.20 9.05
C ALA A 410 19.07 -31.65 8.56
N LEU A 411 18.74 -31.87 7.27
CA LEU A 411 18.67 -33.20 6.67
C LEU A 411 20.03 -33.88 6.62
N GLU A 412 21.08 -33.18 6.21
CA GLU A 412 22.45 -33.72 6.20
C GLU A 412 22.88 -34.18 7.60
N LYS A 413 22.61 -33.36 8.63
CA LYS A 413 22.87 -33.72 10.03
C LYS A 413 22.03 -34.92 10.50
N ARG A 414 20.76 -35.02 10.07
CA ARG A 414 19.87 -36.14 10.41
C ARG A 414 20.36 -37.44 9.75
N HIS A 415 20.73 -37.39 8.47
CA HIS A 415 21.21 -38.55 7.72
C HIS A 415 22.54 -39.06 8.28
N ALA A 416 23.46 -38.15 8.63
CA ALA A 416 24.72 -38.50 9.28
C ALA A 416 24.57 -39.20 10.64
N LYS A 417 23.44 -39.00 11.33
CA LYS A 417 23.14 -39.62 12.64
C LYS A 417 22.22 -40.85 12.54
N ALA A 418 21.71 -41.17 11.36
CA ALA A 418 20.77 -42.27 11.21
C ALA A 418 21.48 -43.62 11.44
N LYS A 419 20.90 -44.47 12.28
CA LYS A 419 21.39 -45.84 12.46
C LYS A 419 21.09 -46.63 11.18
N VAL A 420 22.10 -47.23 10.59
CA VAL A 420 21.95 -48.09 9.40
C VAL A 420 21.32 -49.42 9.84
N PRO A 421 20.19 -49.85 9.24
CA PRO A 421 19.61 -51.17 9.48
C PRO A 421 20.61 -52.30 9.21
N LYS A 422 20.50 -53.39 9.99
CA LYS A 422 21.32 -54.59 9.76
C LYS A 422 20.89 -55.37 8.52
N ASP A 423 19.61 -55.30 8.17
CA ASP A 423 19.06 -55.88 6.95
C ASP A 423 19.48 -55.05 5.72
N ALA A 424 20.03 -55.71 4.70
CA ALA A 424 20.59 -55.05 3.53
C ALA A 424 19.53 -54.31 2.69
N THR A 425 18.32 -54.88 2.57
CA THR A 425 17.22 -54.27 1.83
C THR A 425 16.73 -53.01 2.53
N GLN A 426 16.58 -53.06 3.86
CA GLN A 426 16.21 -51.89 4.67
C GLN A 426 17.29 -50.80 4.64
N ALA A 427 18.57 -51.16 4.64
CA ALA A 427 19.68 -50.21 4.55
C ALA A 427 19.69 -49.46 3.20
N GLU A 428 19.46 -50.18 2.10
CA GLU A 428 19.38 -49.57 0.77
C GLU A 428 18.13 -48.68 0.63
N MET A 429 16.98 -49.12 1.15
CA MET A 429 15.77 -48.28 1.19
C MET A 429 15.98 -46.98 1.97
N LEU A 430 16.64 -47.04 3.14
CA LEU A 430 16.96 -45.85 3.93
C LEU A 430 17.85 -44.89 3.13
N LYS A 431 18.89 -45.41 2.48
CA LYS A 431 19.82 -44.62 1.67
C LYS A 431 19.11 -43.94 0.50
N GLN A 432 18.22 -44.66 -0.20
CA GLN A 432 17.44 -44.10 -1.31
C GLN A 432 16.48 -43.01 -0.83
N THR A 433 15.80 -43.23 0.30
CA THR A 433 14.90 -42.24 0.91
C THR A 433 15.67 -40.98 1.32
N GLN A 434 16.78 -41.15 2.03
CA GLN A 434 17.64 -40.04 2.45
C GLN A 434 18.19 -39.26 1.25
N LYS A 435 18.58 -39.95 0.17
CA LYS A 435 19.00 -39.31 -1.06
C LYS A 435 17.87 -38.51 -1.68
N ALA A 436 16.68 -39.08 -1.82
CA ALA A 436 15.52 -38.40 -2.39
C ALA A 436 15.13 -37.16 -1.58
N ASP A 437 15.11 -37.25 -0.25
CA ASP A 437 14.82 -36.13 0.64
C ASP A 437 15.84 -35.00 0.50
N LEU A 438 17.14 -35.34 0.44
CA LEU A 438 18.21 -34.37 0.29
C LEU A 438 18.20 -33.72 -1.09
N ASP A 439 17.96 -34.50 -2.15
CA ASP A 439 17.86 -33.99 -3.52
C ASP A 439 16.66 -33.05 -3.66
N ALA A 440 15.50 -33.38 -3.06
CA ALA A 440 14.33 -32.53 -3.04
C ALA A 440 14.57 -31.22 -2.26
N ALA A 441 15.24 -31.28 -1.11
CA ALA A 441 15.59 -30.08 -0.34
C ALA A 441 16.60 -29.18 -1.09
N LYS A 442 17.59 -29.78 -1.76
CA LYS A 442 18.54 -29.05 -2.60
C LYS A 442 17.86 -28.39 -3.79
N ALA A 443 16.89 -29.06 -4.42
CA ALA A 443 16.07 -28.48 -5.49
C ALA A 443 15.30 -27.24 -5.00
N LYS A 444 14.64 -27.31 -3.84
CA LYS A 444 13.95 -26.14 -3.22
C LYS A 444 14.91 -24.99 -2.92
N LEU A 445 16.13 -25.29 -2.45
CA LEU A 445 17.16 -24.27 -2.24
C LEU A 445 17.59 -23.60 -3.57
N THR A 446 17.81 -24.39 -4.62
CA THR A 446 18.13 -23.86 -5.96
C THR A 446 17.00 -22.99 -6.52
N GLU A 447 15.75 -23.40 -6.33
CA GLU A 447 14.58 -22.61 -6.73
C GLU A 447 14.53 -21.26 -5.99
N ALA A 448 14.67 -21.28 -4.66
CA ALA A 448 14.70 -20.06 -3.84
C ALA A 448 15.85 -19.13 -4.25
N GLN A 449 17.05 -19.67 -4.49
CA GLN A 449 18.21 -18.90 -4.95
C GLN A 449 18.00 -18.30 -6.34
N THR A 450 17.38 -19.05 -7.25
CA THR A 450 17.04 -18.57 -8.60
C THR A 450 16.04 -17.43 -8.51
N HIS A 451 14.98 -17.59 -7.70
CA HIS A 451 13.97 -16.55 -7.48
C HIS A 451 14.58 -15.27 -6.90
N GLN A 452 15.37 -15.40 -5.82
CA GLN A 452 16.10 -14.30 -5.21
C GLN A 452 16.99 -13.56 -6.23
N LYS A 453 17.76 -14.30 -7.02
CA LYS A 453 18.62 -13.74 -8.06
C LYS A 453 17.81 -13.00 -9.12
N THR A 454 16.75 -13.61 -9.64
CA THR A 454 15.88 -12.98 -10.64
C THR A 454 15.26 -11.67 -10.12
N LEU A 455 14.78 -11.65 -8.87
CA LEU A 455 14.26 -10.42 -8.26
C LEU A 455 15.34 -9.35 -8.11
N LYS A 456 16.52 -9.72 -7.61
CA LYS A 456 17.66 -8.79 -7.44
C LYS A 456 18.11 -8.21 -8.78
N ASP A 457 18.27 -9.03 -9.80
CA ASP A 457 18.68 -8.62 -11.14
C ASP A 457 17.62 -7.70 -11.77
N GLY A 458 16.33 -8.01 -11.59
CA GLY A 458 15.22 -7.16 -12.02
C GLY A 458 15.21 -5.78 -11.34
N LEU A 459 15.43 -5.74 -10.02
CA LEU A 459 15.54 -4.47 -9.28
C LEU A 459 16.77 -3.66 -9.71
N LEU A 460 17.92 -4.30 -9.91
CA LEU A 460 19.13 -3.63 -10.41
C LEU A 460 18.94 -3.07 -11.82
N ALA A 461 18.22 -3.79 -12.69
CA ALA A 461 17.87 -3.30 -14.02
C ALA A 461 16.95 -2.07 -13.94
N ARG A 462 15.96 -2.06 -13.04
CA ARG A 462 15.12 -0.87 -12.78
C ARG A 462 15.95 0.31 -12.27
N VAL A 463 16.89 0.09 -11.35
CA VAL A 463 17.81 1.13 -10.87
C VAL A 463 18.66 1.70 -12.01
N ALA A 464 19.17 0.85 -12.91
CA ALA A 464 19.92 1.31 -14.08
C ALA A 464 19.04 2.15 -15.02
N ALA A 465 17.78 1.74 -15.23
CA ALA A 465 16.79 2.43 -16.05
C ALA A 465 16.15 3.66 -15.38
N TYR A 466 16.46 3.95 -14.12
CA TYR A 466 15.87 5.08 -13.38
C TYR A 466 16.08 6.41 -14.09
N THR A 467 14.97 7.09 -14.40
CA THR A 467 14.97 8.45 -14.93
C THR A 467 14.82 9.43 -13.78
N PRO A 468 15.76 10.38 -13.57
CA PRO A 468 15.73 11.28 -12.41
C PRO A 468 14.62 12.32 -12.47
N MET A 469 14.03 12.54 -13.65
CA MET A 469 12.99 13.52 -13.89
C MET A 469 11.91 12.92 -14.79
N VAL A 470 10.65 13.17 -14.45
CA VAL A 470 9.47 12.66 -15.17
C VAL A 470 8.46 13.77 -15.42
N ASP A 471 7.63 13.56 -16.44
CA ASP A 471 6.44 14.36 -16.70
C ASP A 471 5.31 13.89 -15.80
N VAL A 472 4.71 14.83 -15.06
CA VAL A 472 3.58 14.58 -14.16
C VAL A 472 2.44 15.49 -14.59
N GLN A 473 1.36 14.88 -15.05
CA GLN A 473 0.10 15.58 -15.29
C GLN A 473 -0.41 16.14 -13.96
N GLN A 474 -0.83 17.40 -13.95
CA GLN A 474 -1.50 18.00 -12.81
C GLN A 474 -2.96 18.32 -13.11
N THR A 475 -3.80 17.94 -12.18
CA THR A 475 -5.23 18.19 -12.16
C THR A 475 -5.57 18.82 -10.82
N ARG A 476 -6.26 19.96 -10.87
CA ARG A 476 -6.95 20.50 -9.71
C ARG A 476 -8.41 20.13 -9.80
N THR A 477 -8.94 19.51 -8.77
CA THR A 477 -10.33 19.07 -8.73
C THR A 477 -11.03 19.73 -7.55
N ASP A 478 -12.15 20.40 -7.84
CA ASP A 478 -13.09 20.88 -6.84
C ASP A 478 -14.27 19.90 -6.82
N VAL A 479 -14.62 19.40 -5.64
CA VAL A 479 -15.76 18.49 -5.43
C VAL A 479 -16.71 19.10 -4.41
N THR A 480 -18.00 19.16 -4.72
CA THR A 480 -19.02 19.60 -3.77
C THR A 480 -19.77 18.40 -3.22
N VAL A 481 -19.67 18.22 -1.89
CA VAL A 481 -20.28 17.14 -1.12
C VAL A 481 -21.30 17.76 -0.18
N GLY A 482 -22.58 17.70 -0.56
CA GLY A 482 -23.62 18.46 0.14
C GLY A 482 -23.45 19.97 -0.08
N ASP A 483 -23.29 20.71 1.00
CA ASP A 483 -23.00 22.16 1.04
C ASP A 483 -21.50 22.48 1.10
N THR A 484 -20.65 21.46 1.24
CA THR A 484 -19.21 21.64 1.42
C THR A 484 -18.47 21.44 0.10
N THR A 485 -17.78 22.48 -0.38
CA THR A 485 -16.83 22.36 -1.50
C THR A 485 -15.41 22.11 -0.98
N VAL A 486 -14.78 21.08 -1.49
CA VAL A 486 -13.39 20.72 -1.21
C VAL A 486 -12.55 20.89 -2.45
N ARG A 487 -11.27 21.20 -2.25
CA ARG A 487 -10.30 21.35 -3.32
C ARG A 487 -9.13 20.42 -3.11
N MET A 488 -8.77 19.73 -4.17
CA MET A 488 -7.64 18.81 -4.19
C MET A 488 -6.79 18.98 -5.44
N ARG A 489 -5.54 18.55 -5.33
CA ARG A 489 -4.57 18.53 -6.41
C ARG A 489 -3.79 17.22 -6.38
N ASP A 490 -3.45 16.70 -7.55
CA ASP A 490 -2.58 15.53 -7.70
C ASP A 490 -1.10 15.95 -7.93
N GLY A 491 -0.22 14.97 -8.16
CA GLY A 491 1.17 15.26 -8.54
C GLY A 491 2.02 15.85 -7.41
N ARG A 492 1.66 15.59 -6.15
CA ARG A 492 2.41 16.05 -4.97
C ARG A 492 3.80 15.41 -4.92
N GLU A 493 4.85 16.23 -4.93
CA GLU A 493 6.24 15.75 -4.91
C GLU A 493 6.91 15.90 -3.54
N THR A 494 7.23 14.76 -2.95
CA THR A 494 8.09 14.60 -1.77
C THR A 494 9.00 13.38 -1.95
N ALA A 495 9.94 13.17 -1.02
CA ALA A 495 10.74 11.95 -1.01
C ALA A 495 9.93 10.67 -0.74
N TYR A 496 8.66 10.80 -0.33
CA TYR A 496 7.76 9.69 0.03
C TYR A 496 6.56 9.57 -0.93
N THR A 497 6.59 10.26 -2.07
CA THR A 497 5.53 10.14 -3.08
C THR A 497 5.58 8.77 -3.76
N ASN A 498 4.51 8.00 -3.59
CA ASN A 498 4.33 6.66 -4.16
C ASN A 498 3.29 6.63 -5.29
N SER A 499 2.51 7.70 -5.47
CA SER A 499 1.57 7.81 -6.58
C SER A 499 1.44 9.26 -7.05
N TRP A 500 1.53 9.47 -8.36
CA TRP A 500 1.30 10.79 -8.96
C TRP A 500 -0.18 11.13 -9.12
N SER A 501 -1.06 10.13 -9.23
CA SER A 501 -2.51 10.33 -9.32
C SER A 501 -3.19 10.51 -7.96
N ALA A 502 -2.45 10.27 -6.88
CA ALA A 502 -2.91 10.52 -5.53
C ALA A 502 -3.04 12.02 -5.26
N VAL A 503 -4.03 12.36 -4.43
CA VAL A 503 -4.47 13.73 -4.18
C VAL A 503 -4.01 14.25 -2.83
N ASP A 504 -3.79 15.56 -2.74
CA ASP A 504 -3.72 16.32 -1.50
C ASP A 504 -4.73 17.47 -1.53
N GLY A 505 -5.40 17.72 -0.41
CA GLY A 505 -6.52 18.67 -0.41
C GLY A 505 -7.13 18.92 0.96
N GLY A 506 -8.24 19.64 0.95
CA GLY A 506 -9.06 19.98 2.10
C GLY A 506 -10.30 20.79 1.69
N ALA A 507 -11.14 21.11 2.66
CA ALA A 507 -12.29 21.99 2.44
C ALA A 507 -11.83 23.42 2.11
N ILE A 508 -12.57 24.10 1.23
CA ILE A 508 -12.30 25.50 0.88
C ILE A 508 -12.79 26.43 2.00
N GLU A 509 -13.89 26.06 2.65
CA GLU A 509 -14.54 26.80 3.74
C GLU A 509 -14.84 25.84 4.91
N GLY A 510 -15.14 26.39 6.10
CA GLY A 510 -15.50 25.60 7.29
C GLY A 510 -14.33 24.95 8.06
N ASP A 511 -13.11 25.06 7.53
CA ASP A 511 -11.91 24.51 8.18
C ASP A 511 -10.66 25.41 8.03
N PRO A 512 -10.74 26.72 8.33
CA PRO A 512 -9.55 27.57 8.38
C PRO A 512 -8.64 27.15 9.55
N VAL A 513 -7.35 27.49 9.47
CA VAL A 513 -6.36 27.16 10.52
C VAL A 513 -6.81 27.64 11.91
N ASP A 514 -7.40 28.83 11.99
CA ASP A 514 -7.89 29.40 13.25
C ASP A 514 -9.08 28.62 13.87
N ASN A 515 -9.78 27.81 13.07
CA ASN A 515 -10.84 26.95 13.57
C ASN A 515 -10.29 25.81 14.46
N ILE A 516 -9.02 25.41 14.31
CA ILE A 516 -8.42 24.39 15.17
C ILE A 516 -8.49 24.83 16.64
N ALA A 517 -8.00 26.03 16.96
CA ALA A 517 -8.05 26.57 18.32
C ALA A 517 -9.49 26.66 18.82
N THR A 518 -10.39 27.17 17.98
CA THR A 518 -11.82 27.30 18.32
C THR A 518 -12.46 25.96 18.68
N GLN A 519 -12.19 24.90 17.92
CA GLN A 519 -12.77 23.58 18.19
C GLN A 519 -12.12 22.90 19.40
N LEU A 520 -10.81 23.10 19.62
CA LEU A 520 -10.10 22.61 20.80
C LEU A 520 -10.66 23.24 22.07
N GLU A 521 -10.87 24.56 22.10
CA GLU A 521 -11.49 25.27 23.22
C GLU A 521 -12.91 24.75 23.51
N LYS A 522 -13.73 24.55 22.47
CA LYS A 522 -15.11 24.05 22.60
C LYS A 522 -15.20 22.61 23.12
N SER A 523 -14.15 21.82 22.95
CA SER A 523 -14.16 20.40 23.35
C SER A 523 -14.13 20.18 24.86
N GLY A 524 -13.73 21.21 25.63
CA GLY A 524 -13.63 21.12 27.09
C GLY A 524 -12.44 20.30 27.61
N ILE A 525 -11.50 19.89 26.75
CA ILE A 525 -10.24 19.26 27.19
C ILE A 525 -9.32 20.31 27.84
N SER A 526 -8.38 19.87 28.68
CA SER A 526 -7.43 20.76 29.36
C SER A 526 -6.57 21.57 28.39
N GLU A 527 -6.16 22.76 28.83
CA GLU A 527 -5.34 23.68 28.03
C GLU A 527 -4.07 23.01 27.51
N ASP A 528 -3.43 22.13 28.29
CA ASP A 528 -2.20 21.45 27.87
C ASP A 528 -2.46 20.44 26.75
N ARG A 529 -3.60 19.75 26.77
CA ARG A 529 -4.04 18.91 25.66
C ARG A 529 -4.34 19.75 24.42
N GLN A 530 -4.98 20.90 24.58
CA GLN A 530 -5.24 21.83 23.47
C GLN A 530 -3.92 22.30 22.84
N LYS A 531 -2.94 22.74 23.65
CA LYS A 531 -1.60 23.16 23.17
C LYS A 531 -0.93 22.06 22.34
N ILE A 532 -0.89 20.83 22.86
CA ILE A 532 -0.29 19.68 22.17
C ILE A 532 -0.99 19.41 20.84
N LEU A 533 -2.32 19.32 20.84
CA LEU A 533 -3.11 19.02 19.65
C LEU A 533 -3.02 20.14 18.59
N ALA A 534 -3.01 21.41 19.01
CA ALA A 534 -2.78 22.55 18.13
C ALA A 534 -1.37 22.50 17.49
N SER A 535 -0.36 22.12 18.27
CA SER A 535 1.02 21.99 17.80
C SER A 535 1.21 20.85 16.80
N VAL A 536 0.53 19.71 17.03
CA VAL A 536 0.46 18.62 16.05
C VAL A 536 -0.24 19.09 14.78
N SER A 537 -1.39 19.75 14.90
CA SER A 537 -2.16 20.30 13.76
C SER A 537 -1.33 21.26 12.91
N ALA A 538 -0.53 22.14 13.53
CA ALA A 538 0.32 23.08 12.83
C ALA A 538 1.33 22.41 11.88
N ARG A 539 1.60 21.11 12.07
CA ARG A 539 2.52 20.30 11.25
C ARG A 539 1.81 19.34 10.31
N GLU A 540 0.65 18.83 10.72
CA GLU A 540 -0.07 17.77 10.03
C GLU A 540 -1.20 18.30 9.14
N GLY A 541 -1.83 19.42 9.52
CA GLY A 541 -2.91 20.08 8.78
C GLY A 541 -4.15 20.34 9.61
N THR A 542 -5.22 20.77 8.94
CA THR A 542 -6.54 21.09 9.53
C THR A 542 -7.46 19.85 9.54
N PHE A 543 -8.71 19.97 10.03
CA PHE A 543 -9.62 18.82 10.22
C PHE A 543 -10.07 18.14 8.91
N SER A 544 -10.09 18.88 7.81
CA SER A 544 -10.44 18.40 6.46
C SER A 544 -9.23 17.93 5.66
N LYS A 545 -8.02 18.07 6.19
CA LYS A 545 -6.80 17.80 5.44
C LYS A 545 -6.74 16.32 5.05
N VAL A 546 -6.60 16.06 3.75
CA VAL A 546 -6.33 14.73 3.21
C VAL A 546 -5.02 14.73 2.44
N ASN A 547 -4.28 13.62 2.58
CA ASN A 547 -3.17 13.23 1.73
C ASN A 547 -3.33 11.76 1.32
N THR A 548 -3.11 11.44 0.04
CA THR A 548 -3.19 10.05 -0.44
C THR A 548 -1.93 9.58 -1.17
N TRP A 549 -0.85 10.37 -1.13
CA TRP A 549 0.31 10.20 -2.01
C TRP A 549 1.44 9.33 -1.44
N ASP A 550 1.43 8.97 -0.16
CA ASP A 550 2.51 8.18 0.47
C ASP A 550 2.10 6.73 0.82
N THR A 551 2.83 6.09 1.74
CA THR A 551 2.56 4.73 2.23
C THR A 551 1.35 4.64 3.17
N GLY A 552 0.85 5.77 3.68
CA GLY A 552 -0.38 5.83 4.49
C GLY A 552 -1.64 5.55 3.68
N ARG A 553 -1.53 5.58 2.33
CA ARG A 553 -2.58 5.46 1.31
C ARG A 553 -3.65 6.54 1.37
N VAL A 554 -4.34 6.65 2.49
CA VAL A 554 -5.30 7.71 2.78
C VAL A 554 -5.00 8.13 4.19
N SER A 555 -4.57 9.36 4.37
CA SER A 555 -4.54 9.99 5.69
C SER A 555 -5.43 11.20 5.72
N TRP A 556 -6.10 11.37 6.85
CA TRP A 556 -7.15 12.36 7.03
C TRP A 556 -7.12 12.95 8.43
N GLY A 557 -7.58 14.19 8.54
CA GLY A 557 -7.81 14.87 9.80
C GLY A 557 -6.59 15.62 10.32
N PHE A 558 -6.81 16.40 11.38
CA PHE A 558 -5.79 17.33 11.87
C PHE A 558 -4.59 16.64 12.56
N THR A 559 -4.69 15.34 12.85
CA THR A 559 -3.56 14.48 13.28
C THR A 559 -3.20 13.41 12.24
N GLN A 560 -3.73 13.50 11.01
CA GLN A 560 -3.41 12.64 9.86
C GLN A 560 -3.50 11.13 10.17
N TRP A 561 -4.65 10.66 10.64
CA TRP A 561 -4.90 9.21 10.80
C TRP A 561 -4.81 8.52 9.44
N THR A 562 -4.10 7.40 9.35
CA THR A 562 -3.85 6.67 8.09
C THR A 562 -4.65 5.37 7.98
N LEU A 563 -5.10 4.98 6.77
CA LEU A 563 -5.58 3.63 6.48
C LEU A 563 -4.44 2.60 6.46
N GLY A 564 -3.22 3.03 6.19
CA GLY A 564 -2.01 2.20 6.24
C GLY A 564 -1.94 1.14 5.14
N LYS A 565 -0.90 0.30 5.24
CA LYS A 565 -0.53 -0.70 4.22
C LYS A 565 -1.50 -1.87 4.05
N ASP A 566 -2.47 -2.03 4.95
CA ASP A 566 -3.45 -3.13 4.88
C ASP A 566 -4.90 -2.59 4.88
N GLY A 567 -5.10 -1.27 4.91
CA GLY A 567 -6.43 -0.67 5.05
C GLY A 567 -7.01 -0.73 6.47
N ASN A 568 -6.20 -1.09 7.47
CA ASN A 568 -6.57 -1.26 8.87
C ASN A 568 -5.72 -0.41 9.84
N GLY A 569 -5.24 0.75 9.38
CA GLY A 569 -4.45 1.68 10.19
C GLY A 569 -5.28 2.51 11.18
N THR A 570 -4.68 3.53 11.78
CA THR A 570 -5.33 4.35 12.81
C THR A 570 -6.58 5.12 12.34
N LEU A 571 -6.78 5.29 11.03
CA LEU A 571 -8.03 5.82 10.48
C LEU A 571 -9.16 4.78 10.53
N ALA A 572 -8.85 3.50 10.35
CA ALA A 572 -9.81 2.43 10.55
C ALA A 572 -10.27 2.38 12.02
N ASP A 573 -9.37 2.61 12.97
CA ASP A 573 -9.72 2.72 14.40
C ASP A 573 -10.65 3.89 14.66
N PHE A 574 -10.32 5.09 14.14
CA PHE A 574 -11.21 6.25 14.22
C PHE A 574 -12.60 5.96 13.67
N MET A 575 -12.67 5.35 12.48
CA MET A 575 -13.93 5.01 11.84
C MET A 575 -14.74 3.97 12.63
N ARG A 576 -14.09 2.96 13.23
CA ARG A 576 -14.75 1.97 14.09
C ARG A 576 -15.35 2.62 15.33
N ASP A 577 -14.59 3.47 16.00
CA ASP A 577 -15.04 4.15 17.21
C ASP A 577 -16.16 5.13 16.89
N LEU A 578 -16.04 5.93 15.81
CA LEU A 578 -17.12 6.79 15.35
C LEU A 578 -18.38 5.99 15.02
N LYS A 579 -18.27 4.87 14.31
CA LYS A 579 -19.43 4.03 13.97
C LYS A 579 -20.12 3.45 15.20
N LYS A 580 -19.35 3.16 16.24
CA LYS A 580 -19.85 2.63 17.52
C LYS A 580 -20.50 3.71 18.37
N ASP A 581 -19.84 4.86 18.50
CA ASP A 581 -20.19 5.91 19.45
C ASP A 581 -21.18 6.92 18.86
N ASP A 582 -21.12 7.18 17.55
CA ASP A 582 -22.06 8.02 16.80
C ASP A 582 -22.36 7.45 15.39
N PRO A 583 -23.19 6.38 15.31
CA PRO A 583 -23.53 5.75 14.04
C PRO A 583 -24.28 6.69 13.08
N ALA A 584 -24.96 7.72 13.59
CA ALA A 584 -25.67 8.69 12.75
C ALA A 584 -24.68 9.61 12.01
N GLN A 585 -23.68 10.14 12.73
CA GLN A 585 -22.60 10.92 12.14
C GLN A 585 -21.76 10.06 11.18
N TYR A 586 -21.50 8.79 11.54
CA TYR A 586 -20.84 7.85 10.64
C TYR A 586 -21.62 7.67 9.32
N GLU A 587 -22.92 7.40 9.39
CA GLU A 587 -23.72 7.15 8.19
C GLU A 587 -23.90 8.41 7.34
N LYS A 588 -24.06 9.57 7.99
CA LYS A 588 -24.13 10.88 7.35
C LYS A 588 -22.91 11.16 6.48
N HIS A 589 -21.71 10.81 6.96
CA HIS A 589 -20.46 11.19 6.31
C HIS A 589 -19.82 10.06 5.50
N PHE A 590 -19.99 8.79 5.86
CA PHE A 590 -19.27 7.68 5.24
C PHE A 590 -20.20 6.63 4.60
N GLY A 591 -21.06 6.00 5.39
CA GLY A 591 -21.76 4.80 4.91
C GLY A 591 -22.77 5.04 3.79
N LYS A 592 -23.37 6.23 3.70
CA LYS A 592 -24.22 6.60 2.54
C LYS A 592 -23.45 6.65 1.21
N TYR A 593 -22.12 6.76 1.24
CA TYR A 593 -21.24 6.72 0.07
C TYR A 593 -20.58 5.34 -0.12
N GLY A 594 -21.05 4.32 0.60
CA GLY A 594 -20.53 2.95 0.52
C GLY A 594 -19.24 2.72 1.30
N LEU A 595 -18.74 3.72 2.04
CA LEU A 595 -17.58 3.59 2.92
C LEU A 595 -18.03 2.94 4.23
N ASP A 596 -17.54 1.75 4.51
CA ASP A 596 -17.80 1.02 5.74
C ASP A 596 -16.48 0.60 6.43
N ILE A 597 -16.60 0.12 7.65
CA ILE A 597 -15.48 -0.39 8.46
C ILE A 597 -15.89 -1.67 9.18
N ASP A 598 -15.02 -2.68 9.12
CA ASP A 598 -15.15 -3.94 9.87
C ASP A 598 -13.91 -4.19 10.77
N SER A 599 -13.83 -5.38 11.36
CA SER A 599 -12.70 -5.75 12.24
C SER A 599 -11.37 -5.90 11.50
N LYS A 600 -11.40 -6.17 10.19
CA LYS A 600 -10.23 -6.36 9.33
C LYS A 600 -9.81 -5.07 8.63
N GLY A 601 -10.66 -4.06 8.55
CA GLY A 601 -10.32 -2.73 8.08
C GLY A 601 -11.42 -2.08 7.24
N VAL A 602 -11.00 -1.18 6.35
CA VAL A 602 -11.89 -0.44 5.45
C VAL A 602 -12.59 -1.34 4.45
N VAL A 603 -13.87 -1.07 4.23
CA VAL A 603 -14.72 -1.74 3.26
C VAL A 603 -15.33 -0.69 2.35
N LEU A 604 -15.36 -0.96 1.04
CA LEU A 604 -15.98 -0.08 0.06
C LEU A 604 -17.01 -0.87 -0.74
N THR A 605 -18.28 -0.53 -0.58
CA THR A 605 -19.36 -1.01 -1.45
C THR A 605 -19.54 -0.03 -2.60
N ARG A 606 -19.44 -0.52 -3.84
CA ARG A 606 -19.64 0.28 -5.05
C ARG A 606 -21.10 0.27 -5.48
N GLY A 607 -21.45 1.18 -6.38
CA GLY A 607 -22.80 1.29 -6.93
C GLY A 607 -23.33 0.06 -7.66
N ASP A 608 -22.44 -0.79 -8.16
CA ASP A 608 -22.76 -2.07 -8.80
C ASP A 608 -22.88 -3.24 -7.80
N GLY A 609 -22.72 -2.97 -6.50
CA GLY A 609 -22.74 -3.97 -5.43
C GLY A 609 -21.40 -4.67 -5.19
N THR A 610 -20.34 -4.33 -5.95
CA THR A 610 -18.99 -4.86 -5.70
C THR A 610 -18.50 -4.37 -4.33
N VAL A 611 -17.97 -5.29 -3.53
CA VAL A 611 -17.40 -4.98 -2.21
C VAL A 611 -15.89 -5.17 -2.27
N LEU A 612 -15.13 -4.09 -2.04
CA LEU A 612 -13.69 -4.13 -1.85
C LEU A 612 -13.38 -4.08 -0.36
N LYS A 613 -12.26 -4.70 0.05
CA LYS A 613 -11.84 -4.75 1.46
C LYS A 613 -10.36 -4.44 1.64
N GLY A 614 -10.00 -3.97 2.83
CA GLY A 614 -8.63 -3.74 3.26
C GLY A 614 -7.85 -2.88 2.26
N LEU A 615 -6.74 -3.43 1.76
CA LEU A 615 -5.88 -2.77 0.78
C LEU A 615 -6.63 -2.38 -0.50
N GLU A 616 -7.44 -3.25 -1.09
CA GLU A 616 -8.13 -2.94 -2.34
C GLU A 616 -9.10 -1.75 -2.19
N ALA A 617 -9.81 -1.70 -1.07
CA ALA A 617 -10.67 -0.56 -0.73
C ALA A 617 -9.85 0.72 -0.48
N ALA A 618 -8.73 0.62 0.25
CA ALA A 618 -7.85 1.76 0.50
C ALA A 618 -7.27 2.36 -0.80
N GLU A 619 -6.85 1.53 -1.77
CA GLU A 619 -6.36 2.01 -3.08
C GLU A 619 -7.47 2.59 -3.95
N ALA A 620 -8.69 2.04 -3.87
CA ALA A 620 -9.84 2.64 -4.53
C ALA A 620 -10.13 4.05 -3.97
N ILE A 621 -10.11 4.24 -2.65
CA ILE A 621 -10.30 5.55 -2.02
C ILE A 621 -9.15 6.50 -2.37
N ARG A 622 -7.91 6.01 -2.35
CA ARG A 622 -6.69 6.79 -2.63
C ARG A 622 -6.75 7.55 -3.96
N THR A 623 -7.33 6.91 -4.98
CA THR A 623 -7.27 7.35 -6.38
C THR A 623 -8.60 7.91 -6.91
N ASP A 624 -9.69 7.76 -6.17
CA ASP A 624 -11.00 8.30 -6.51
C ASP A 624 -11.21 9.66 -5.83
N VAL A 625 -11.26 10.73 -6.63
CA VAL A 625 -11.46 12.11 -6.14
C VAL A 625 -12.77 12.30 -5.39
N LYS A 626 -13.84 11.55 -5.74
CA LYS A 626 -15.12 11.63 -5.04
C LYS A 626 -15.01 11.02 -3.65
N LEU A 627 -14.40 9.84 -3.54
CA LEU A 627 -14.21 9.18 -2.24
C LEU A 627 -13.25 9.97 -1.34
N ALA A 628 -12.16 10.52 -1.87
CA ALA A 628 -11.27 11.40 -1.10
C ALA A 628 -12.00 12.68 -0.65
N ALA A 629 -12.88 13.24 -1.49
CA ALA A 629 -13.68 14.42 -1.15
C ALA A 629 -14.64 14.17 0.01
N VAL A 630 -15.19 12.96 0.14
CA VAL A 630 -16.06 12.58 1.26
C VAL A 630 -15.37 12.77 2.60
N PHE A 631 -14.10 12.33 2.73
CA PHE A 631 -13.31 12.56 3.94
C PHE A 631 -13.06 14.06 4.17
N MET A 632 -12.61 14.79 3.15
CA MET A 632 -12.36 16.23 3.27
C MET A 632 -13.61 16.98 3.73
N ALA A 633 -14.78 16.67 3.14
CA ALA A 633 -16.04 17.32 3.50
C ALA A 633 -16.49 16.96 4.92
N ALA A 634 -16.29 15.71 5.35
CA ALA A 634 -16.53 15.32 6.73
C ALA A 634 -15.72 16.17 7.71
N GLY A 635 -14.47 16.51 7.38
CA GLY A 635 -13.62 17.35 8.25
C GLY A 635 -14.05 18.82 8.33
N ALA A 636 -14.95 19.29 7.48
CA ALA A 636 -15.52 20.64 7.58
C ALA A 636 -16.73 20.70 8.54
N ASP A 637 -17.31 19.56 8.90
CA ASP A 637 -18.48 19.48 9.77
C ASP A 637 -18.07 19.69 11.25
N PRO A 638 -18.61 20.69 11.97
CA PRO A 638 -18.20 20.96 13.34
C PRO A 638 -18.40 19.79 14.32
N ALA A 639 -19.43 18.97 14.16
CA ALA A 639 -19.63 17.80 15.01
C ALA A 639 -18.56 16.73 14.72
N MET A 640 -18.17 16.56 13.46
CA MET A 640 -17.04 15.70 13.10
C MET A 640 -15.71 16.24 13.64
N GLN A 641 -15.51 17.56 13.62
CA GLN A 641 -14.32 18.20 14.21
C GLN A 641 -14.22 17.89 15.70
N GLN A 642 -15.33 17.98 16.44
CA GLN A 642 -15.39 17.58 17.85
C GLN A 642 -15.09 16.09 18.06
N ALA A 643 -15.61 15.21 17.19
CA ALA A 643 -15.29 13.79 17.22
C ALA A 643 -13.79 13.53 16.98
N GLN A 644 -13.17 14.25 16.04
CA GLN A 644 -11.72 14.21 15.81
C GLN A 644 -10.94 14.67 17.06
N VAL A 645 -11.34 15.76 17.72
CA VAL A 645 -10.68 16.25 18.95
C VAL A 645 -10.78 15.22 20.07
N HIS A 646 -11.97 14.67 20.31
CA HIS A 646 -12.17 13.63 21.33
C HIS A 646 -11.27 12.40 21.05
N PHE A 647 -11.29 11.90 19.82
CA PHE A 647 -10.48 10.74 19.46
C PHE A 647 -8.97 11.03 19.53
N ALA A 648 -8.53 12.24 19.18
CA ALA A 648 -7.12 12.63 19.32
C ALA A 648 -6.72 12.73 20.80
N SER A 649 -7.55 13.34 21.64
CA SER A 649 -7.31 13.43 23.08
C SER A 649 -7.21 12.04 23.73
N GLU A 650 -8.18 11.17 23.49
CA GLU A 650 -8.19 9.84 24.09
C GLU A 650 -7.19 8.89 23.43
N GLY A 651 -7.22 8.82 22.10
CA GLY A 651 -6.42 7.87 21.32
C GLY A 651 -4.96 8.25 21.17
N LYS A 652 -4.60 9.54 21.14
CA LYS A 652 -3.19 9.98 20.92
C LYS A 652 -2.52 10.52 22.17
N ILE A 653 -3.27 11.00 23.17
CA ILE A 653 -2.69 11.47 24.44
C ILE A 653 -2.94 10.44 25.55
N SER A 654 -4.20 10.21 25.94
CA SER A 654 -4.55 9.34 27.06
C SER A 654 -4.02 7.91 26.88
N SER A 655 -4.24 7.31 25.69
CA SER A 655 -3.86 5.91 25.42
C SER A 655 -2.36 5.67 25.56
N ILE A 656 -1.52 6.66 25.17
CA ILE A 656 -0.07 6.57 25.23
C ILE A 656 0.41 6.79 26.66
N ARG A 657 -0.13 7.80 27.33
CA ARG A 657 0.23 8.16 28.71
C ARG A 657 -0.14 7.07 29.72
N ASN A 658 -1.25 6.37 29.49
CA ASN A 658 -1.75 5.31 30.38
C ASN A 658 -1.08 3.94 30.18
N VAL A 659 -0.13 3.81 29.24
CA VAL A 659 0.59 2.56 28.99
C VAL A 659 1.33 2.09 30.25
N GLN A 660 1.07 0.84 30.64
CA GLN A 660 1.81 0.17 31.69
C GLN A 660 3.12 -0.41 31.14
N VAL A 661 4.23 -0.05 31.78
CA VAL A 661 5.59 -0.46 31.45
C VAL A 661 6.06 -1.49 32.48
N PRO A 662 6.27 -2.76 32.09
CA PRO A 662 6.83 -3.75 33.00
C PRO A 662 8.31 -3.45 33.23
N VAL A 663 8.71 -3.19 34.48
CA VAL A 663 10.09 -2.89 34.85
C VAL A 663 10.61 -3.84 35.93
N VAL A 664 11.94 -4.01 35.97
CA VAL A 664 12.64 -4.74 37.04
C VAL A 664 13.67 -3.80 37.66
N GLY A 665 13.36 -3.26 38.82
CA GLY A 665 14.23 -2.37 39.60
C GLY A 665 14.84 -3.09 40.81
N LYS A 666 15.34 -2.33 41.80
CA LYS A 666 15.82 -2.89 43.08
C LYS A 666 15.22 -2.15 44.27
N ASN A 667 14.79 -2.87 45.30
CA ASN A 667 14.34 -2.25 46.56
C ASN A 667 15.51 -1.72 47.40
N ALA A 668 15.20 -1.19 48.59
CA ALA A 668 16.20 -0.69 49.53
C ALA A 668 17.25 -1.75 49.92
N GLU A 669 16.88 -3.03 49.92
CA GLU A 669 17.74 -4.17 50.20
C GLU A 669 18.55 -4.64 48.97
N GLY A 670 18.43 -3.97 47.82
CA GLY A 670 19.11 -4.31 46.57
C GLY A 670 18.53 -5.52 45.83
N GLN A 671 17.40 -6.06 46.28
CA GLN A 671 16.74 -7.21 45.69
C GLN A 671 15.91 -6.80 44.46
N PRO A 672 15.87 -7.65 43.41
CA PRO A 672 15.13 -7.32 42.20
C PRO A 672 13.61 -7.30 42.46
N VAL A 673 12.95 -6.19 42.12
CA VAL A 673 11.50 -6.02 42.26
C VAL A 673 10.87 -5.76 40.90
N LYS A 674 9.82 -6.52 40.57
CA LYS A 674 9.02 -6.35 39.37
C LYS A 674 7.85 -5.41 39.65
N ALA A 675 7.63 -4.42 38.79
CA ALA A 675 6.50 -3.52 38.88
C ALA A 675 5.94 -3.17 37.49
N LYS A 676 4.77 -2.56 37.47
CA LYS A 676 4.18 -1.95 36.27
C LYS A 676 3.99 -0.46 36.54
N LEU A 677 4.70 0.38 35.81
CA LEU A 677 4.61 1.84 35.94
C LEU A 677 3.80 2.42 34.78
N GLN A 678 3.02 3.49 34.99
CA GLN A 678 2.42 4.18 33.85
C GLN A 678 3.39 5.22 33.31
N LEU A 679 3.40 5.45 31.98
CA LEU A 679 4.23 6.49 31.39
C LEU A 679 3.91 7.88 31.97
N LYS A 680 2.64 8.17 32.27
CA LYS A 680 2.22 9.42 32.91
C LYS A 680 2.78 9.66 34.31
N ASP A 681 3.20 8.60 35.02
CA ASP A 681 3.78 8.73 36.36
C ASP A 681 5.25 9.18 36.29
N VAL A 682 5.86 9.12 35.10
CA VAL A 682 7.26 9.48 34.86
C VAL A 682 7.38 10.70 33.93
N ILE A 683 6.55 10.78 32.89
CA ILE A 683 6.56 11.86 31.91
C ILE A 683 5.45 12.86 32.27
N THR A 684 5.79 13.79 33.16
CA THR A 684 4.87 14.78 33.74
C THR A 684 5.10 16.21 33.25
N SER A 685 6.13 16.48 32.44
CA SER A 685 6.32 17.80 31.78
C SER A 685 5.45 17.98 30.53
N GLU A 686 5.07 19.22 30.22
CA GLU A 686 4.37 19.53 28.97
C GLU A 686 5.22 19.14 27.75
N TYR A 687 6.53 19.47 27.77
CA TYR A 687 7.46 19.18 26.67
C TYR A 687 7.63 17.68 26.39
N GLY A 688 7.77 16.87 27.44
CA GLY A 688 7.90 15.43 27.30
C GLY A 688 6.65 14.79 26.69
N ASN A 689 5.47 15.23 27.12
CA ASN A 689 4.20 14.77 26.57
C ASN A 689 4.01 15.23 25.11
N ALA A 690 4.33 16.49 24.80
CA ALA A 690 4.24 17.02 23.44
C ALA A 690 5.13 16.24 22.46
N LEU A 691 6.41 16.02 22.80
CA LEU A 691 7.32 15.22 21.96
C LEU A 691 6.88 13.77 21.80
N MET A 692 6.41 13.15 22.88
CA MET A 692 5.96 11.76 22.85
C MET A 692 4.74 11.58 21.93
N VAL A 693 3.75 12.47 22.04
CA VAL A 693 2.54 12.47 21.22
C VAL A 693 2.89 12.77 19.77
N ASP A 694 3.70 13.80 19.52
CA ASP A 694 4.14 14.17 18.17
C ASP A 694 4.87 13.02 17.46
N LEU A 695 5.80 12.36 18.15
CA LEU A 695 6.55 11.23 17.60
C LEU A 695 5.66 10.01 17.36
N ALA A 696 4.61 9.84 18.17
CA ALA A 696 3.60 8.80 17.94
C ALA A 696 2.72 9.11 16.73
N VAL A 697 2.34 10.36 16.51
CA VAL A 697 1.58 10.79 15.32
C VAL A 697 2.45 10.69 14.07
N ASN A 698 3.65 11.28 14.08
CA ASN A 698 4.48 11.42 12.89
C ASN A 698 5.18 10.12 12.46
N ALA A 699 5.56 9.27 13.43
CA ALA A 699 6.40 8.10 13.16
C ALA A 699 5.88 6.81 13.81
N GLY A 700 4.74 6.85 14.51
CA GLY A 700 4.19 5.68 15.19
C GLY A 700 5.05 5.14 16.35
N SER A 701 6.08 5.89 16.77
CA SER A 701 7.14 5.33 17.64
C SER A 701 7.27 5.97 19.02
N GLY A 702 6.58 7.08 19.28
CA GLY A 702 6.67 7.82 20.55
C GLY A 702 6.48 6.94 21.79
N ARG A 703 5.40 6.15 21.83
CA ARG A 703 5.15 5.15 22.88
C ARG A 703 6.34 4.20 23.06
N ARG A 704 6.76 3.53 21.99
CA ARG A 704 7.80 2.49 22.04
C ARG A 704 9.13 3.06 22.53
N VAL A 705 9.50 4.25 22.07
CA VAL A 705 10.73 4.94 22.49
C VAL A 705 10.67 5.29 23.96
N ALA A 706 9.56 5.83 24.44
CA ALA A 706 9.37 6.16 25.86
C ALA A 706 9.43 4.92 26.77
N VAL A 707 8.72 3.85 26.38
CA VAL A 707 8.74 2.56 27.10
C VAL A 707 10.16 2.02 27.20
N ALA A 708 10.87 1.89 26.07
CA ALA A 708 12.22 1.33 26.05
C ALA A 708 13.21 2.17 26.86
N ALA A 709 13.10 3.51 26.80
CA ALA A 709 13.95 4.40 27.57
C ALA A 709 13.69 4.30 29.08
N LEU A 710 12.43 4.17 29.50
CA LEU A 710 12.08 3.96 30.91
C LEU A 710 12.58 2.61 31.43
N GLU A 711 12.36 1.52 30.68
CA GLU A 711 12.86 0.19 31.02
C GLU A 711 14.39 0.19 31.18
N GLN A 712 15.09 0.83 30.24
CA GLN A 712 16.55 0.96 30.27
C GLN A 712 17.02 1.78 31.49
N TYR A 713 16.36 2.90 31.79
CA TYR A 713 16.70 3.72 32.95
C TYR A 713 16.56 2.95 34.26
N VAL A 714 15.42 2.28 34.47
CA VAL A 714 15.16 1.52 35.71
C VAL A 714 16.18 0.39 35.86
N LYS A 715 16.50 -0.31 34.78
CA LYS A 715 17.50 -1.38 34.76
C LYS A 715 18.91 -0.87 35.11
N ASP A 716 19.34 0.24 34.49
CA ASP A 716 20.71 0.76 34.64
C ASP A 716 20.92 1.41 36.00
N LYS A 717 19.92 2.12 36.52
CA LYS A 717 20.00 2.80 37.81
C LYS A 717 19.64 1.89 38.98
N GLY A 718 18.95 0.78 38.74
CA GLY A 718 18.51 -0.14 39.77
C GLY A 718 17.62 0.54 40.82
N VAL A 719 16.78 1.49 40.40
CA VAL A 719 15.89 2.24 41.30
C VAL A 719 14.74 1.37 41.81
N ASP A 720 14.19 1.71 42.97
CA ASP A 720 12.99 1.07 43.51
C ASP A 720 11.75 1.56 42.74
N PRO A 721 11.05 0.70 41.98
CA PRO A 721 9.88 1.12 41.23
C PRO A 721 8.76 1.73 42.10
N ALA A 722 8.68 1.38 43.39
CA ALA A 722 7.69 1.95 44.31
C ALA A 722 7.96 3.44 44.64
N LYS A 723 9.18 3.92 44.40
CA LYS A 723 9.64 5.28 44.71
C LYS A 723 9.68 6.19 43.49
N VAL A 724 8.81 5.99 42.51
CA VAL A 724 8.79 6.75 41.25
C VAL A 724 8.80 8.27 41.44
N LYS A 725 8.21 8.80 42.52
CA LYS A 725 8.24 10.24 42.81
C LYS A 725 9.65 10.78 43.11
N GLU A 726 10.55 9.95 43.64
CA GLU A 726 11.90 10.37 44.02
C GLU A 726 12.84 10.43 42.81
N TRP A 727 12.72 9.48 41.88
CA TRP A 727 13.61 9.34 40.73
C TRP A 727 12.96 9.70 39.38
N GLY A 728 11.63 9.82 39.32
CA GLY A 728 10.84 10.11 38.13
C GLY A 728 11.30 11.33 37.35
N PRO A 729 11.57 12.48 38.00
CA PRO A 729 12.14 13.66 37.35
C PRO A 729 13.47 13.40 36.58
N ASP A 730 14.33 12.52 37.10
CA ASP A 730 15.58 12.16 36.43
C ASP A 730 15.34 11.17 35.28
N ALA A 731 14.46 10.17 35.49
CA ALA A 731 14.02 9.26 34.44
C ALA A 731 13.36 10.02 33.27
N GLN A 732 12.56 11.06 33.55
CA GLN A 732 11.95 11.90 32.55
C GLN A 732 13.01 12.53 31.63
N LYS A 733 14.09 13.09 32.19
CA LYS A 733 15.18 13.69 31.39
C LYS A 733 15.82 12.67 30.46
N PHE A 734 16.01 11.44 30.95
CA PHE A 734 16.52 10.32 30.15
C PHE A 734 15.56 9.95 29.01
N VAL A 735 14.25 9.85 29.30
CA VAL A 735 13.22 9.55 28.31
C VAL A 735 13.09 10.66 27.27
N ILE A 736 13.07 11.93 27.67
CA ILE A 736 13.03 13.09 26.77
C ILE A 736 14.21 13.05 25.80
N LYS A 737 15.43 12.78 26.29
CA LYS A 737 16.61 12.66 25.41
C LYS A 737 16.46 11.54 24.38
N ALA A 738 15.85 10.42 24.75
CA ALA A 738 15.57 9.33 23.81
C ALA A 738 14.50 9.75 22.77
N LEU A 739 13.46 10.47 23.19
CA LEU A 739 12.43 11.03 22.29
C LEU A 739 13.02 12.05 21.32
N GLU A 740 13.85 12.99 21.80
CA GLU A 740 14.57 13.97 20.97
C GLU A 740 15.47 13.27 19.95
N GLY A 741 16.21 12.25 20.38
CA GLY A 741 17.09 11.47 19.50
C GLY A 741 16.36 10.63 18.45
N ALA A 742 15.10 10.25 18.71
CA ALA A 742 14.25 9.52 17.77
C ALA A 742 13.41 10.45 16.87
N SER A 743 13.21 11.71 17.28
CA SER A 743 12.45 12.70 16.53
C SER A 743 13.30 13.40 15.47
N ARG A 744 12.62 14.07 14.53
CA ARG A 744 13.30 14.87 13.50
C ARG A 744 13.73 16.20 14.11
N ARG A 745 14.92 16.67 13.72
CA ARG A 745 15.52 17.89 14.29
C ARG A 745 14.60 19.11 14.19
N GLU A 746 13.90 19.27 13.07
CA GLU A 746 12.95 20.37 12.85
C GLU A 746 11.70 20.30 13.74
N ARG A 747 11.32 19.10 14.20
CA ARG A 747 10.22 18.91 15.16
C ARG A 747 10.68 19.24 16.57
N VAL A 748 11.84 18.70 16.97
CA VAL A 748 12.46 19.02 18.28
C VAL A 748 12.63 20.53 18.46
N THR A 749 13.16 21.22 17.43
CA THR A 749 13.38 22.68 17.44
C THR A 749 12.07 23.42 17.68
N PHE A 750 11.01 23.05 16.97
CA PHE A 750 9.70 23.69 17.13
C PHE A 750 9.10 23.48 18.52
N TYR A 751 9.10 22.26 19.05
CA TYR A 751 8.59 22.04 20.41
C TYR A 751 9.42 22.77 21.45
N SER A 752 10.74 22.92 21.23
CA SER A 752 11.58 23.71 22.15
C SER A 752 11.31 25.21 22.07
N GLU A 753 10.84 25.71 20.92
CA GLU A 753 10.52 27.12 20.69
C GLU A 753 9.04 27.45 20.98
N SER A 754 8.18 26.44 21.14
CA SER A 754 6.73 26.61 21.35
C SER A 754 6.33 26.88 22.81
N GLY A 755 7.30 27.15 23.69
CA GLY A 755 7.03 27.54 25.07
C GLY A 755 6.61 26.42 26.03
N TYR A 756 6.73 25.15 25.62
CA TYR A 756 6.45 24.00 26.49
C TYR A 756 7.42 23.93 27.66
N SER A 757 6.91 23.82 28.88
CA SER A 757 7.75 23.61 30.06
C SER A 757 8.43 22.24 30.03
N LYS A 758 9.72 22.23 30.36
CA LYS A 758 10.52 21.01 30.56
C LYS A 758 10.52 20.53 32.01
N GLU A 759 10.01 21.35 32.92
CA GLU A 759 9.98 21.03 34.35
C GLU A 759 8.97 19.90 34.63
N PRO A 760 9.28 18.98 35.55
CA PRO A 760 8.33 17.96 36.01
C PRO A 760 7.02 18.60 36.52
N ASP A 761 5.94 17.83 36.41
CA ASP A 761 4.61 18.13 36.95
C ASP A 761 3.96 19.41 36.38
N THR A 762 4.38 19.81 35.18
CA THR A 762 3.82 20.96 34.46
C THR A 762 2.72 20.61 33.49
N PHE A 763 2.58 19.34 33.09
CA PHE A 763 1.45 18.87 32.30
C PHE A 763 0.25 18.55 33.22
N THR A 764 -0.84 19.26 33.01
CA THR A 764 -2.11 19.13 33.71
C THR A 764 -3.14 18.44 32.81
N ASP A 765 -3.72 17.36 33.33
CA ASP A 765 -4.63 16.49 32.57
C ASP A 765 -6.03 17.05 32.41
#